data_AF-A0A9X3K973-F1
#
_entry.id   AF-A0A9X3K973-F1
#
_cell.length_a   1.000
_cell.length_b   1.000
_cell.length_c   1.000
_cell.angle_alpha   90.00
_cell.angle_beta   90.00
_cell.angle_gamma   90.00
#
_symmetry.space_group_name_H-M   'P 1'
#
loop_
_entity.id
_entity.type
_entity.pdbx_description
1 polymer ?
#
loop_
_entity_poly.entity_id
_entity_poly.type
_entity_poly.pdbx_seq_one_letter_code
_entity_poly.pdbx_strand_id
1 'polypeptide(L)'
;MSEELRFELKEYSFSDSLPSLIEQDYYVKDHWPVVYILSDGKVKEAYIGETADAASRLATHLRNSRKNHLTAVHLVTSKKFNKSATLDIESNLIRYFSGDGKYKLLNGNLGLSNHNYFQKKEVYWDLFQSLWSSLKEKGIVRNGLDVIDNSDLFKYSPYKALTAEQRLNMVDLVRILADDQYNAAVIEGGAGTGKSIMAVYLVKALLSDLDDFDFSDFGEEEIELLENLEVLQKQFPKPKVAIVVPMASFRKTLQTVFRNVHGLNAKMVIGPAEVSRNNYDILLVDESHRLRQRKNLGPYFKPFDEANERLDLPKDEGNELDWVLMQAEKTILFYDRDQSIKPSDVDYEDFFELKEAPTTFVGELRSQFRVKGGTNYVDFIDRLLKGKLDQSEKWQADHYEFKLFESAKEMVDAIKENDLSKGLSRLVSGYSWPWISKKNQEAFDITVDGILLRWNTTNIDWVNSSNAVNEVGCIHTTQGYDLNYAGIILGKEITYNPDTKQIEIIKENYHDKAGRTGINDPAVLKDYILNIYKTILLRAIHGTYLYACDEHLRNYLREHLPFIERQHTEAKKLRLYSAEEVTPFEDSLPVVDIKAAAGGWSDLQKHEEFQWMKVDGFVPKEGQFVCQVVGKSMNKVIPNGSWCVFEKYTGGSRDGKIVLVQHQDIQESDFGAGYTVKRYRSEKQVTGELWTHQSIRLEPMSDDQSYSDLILNNDELESLVVIGVFRYVIIW
;
A
#
# COMPACT_ATOMS: atom_id res chain seq x y z
N MET A 1 4.28 30.29 -1.44
CA MET A 1 4.42 29.97 0.00
C MET A 1 4.10 31.23 0.79
N SER A 2 3.07 31.21 1.63
CA SER A 2 2.78 32.34 2.52
C SER A 2 3.94 32.53 3.51
N GLU A 3 4.18 33.77 3.94
CA GLU A 3 5.26 34.13 4.88
C GLU A 3 5.12 33.49 6.28
N GLU A 4 4.06 32.73 6.53
CA GLU A 4 3.62 32.32 7.87
C GLU A 4 4.24 31.02 8.40
N LEU A 5 5.00 30.24 7.63
CA LEU A 5 5.55 28.93 8.04
C LEU A 5 7.07 28.79 7.83
N ARG A 6 7.89 29.73 8.34
CA ARG A 6 9.36 29.67 8.20
C ARG A 6 10.02 28.86 9.33
N PHE A 7 10.72 27.79 8.96
CA PHE A 7 11.78 27.16 9.76
C PHE A 7 13.13 27.33 9.05
N GLU A 8 14.23 27.19 9.79
CA GLU A 8 15.59 27.11 9.24
C GLU A 8 16.16 25.73 9.52
N LEU A 9 16.81 25.13 8.51
CA LEU A 9 17.50 23.84 8.59
C LEU A 9 18.98 24.06 8.27
N LYS A 10 19.84 24.06 9.30
CA LYS A 10 21.29 24.27 9.20
C LYS A 10 22.04 22.97 9.42
N GLU A 11 23.06 22.73 8.60
CA GLU A 11 23.90 21.53 8.70
C GLU A 11 25.29 21.89 9.23
N TYR A 12 25.78 21.10 10.16
CA TYR A 12 27.10 21.24 10.78
C TYR A 12 27.81 19.89 10.86
N SER A 13 29.15 19.91 10.88
CA SER A 13 29.94 18.71 11.18
C SER A 13 29.83 18.36 12.66
N PHE A 14 29.51 17.10 12.99
CA PHE A 14 29.53 16.60 14.37
C PHE A 14 30.99 16.40 14.80
N SER A 15 31.53 17.39 15.49
CA SER A 15 32.95 17.50 15.86
C SER A 15 33.10 18.31 17.14
N ASP A 16 34.27 18.26 17.79
CA ASP A 16 34.52 18.98 19.04
C ASP A 16 34.35 20.51 18.94
N SER A 17 34.47 21.08 17.74
CA SER A 17 34.22 22.52 17.49
C SER A 17 32.73 22.88 17.40
N LEU A 18 31.83 21.90 17.32
CA LEU A 18 30.41 22.13 17.10
C LEU A 18 29.75 23.03 18.16
N PRO A 19 29.92 22.81 19.49
CA PRO A 19 29.22 23.61 20.49
C PRO A 19 29.48 25.12 20.35
N SER A 20 30.74 25.51 20.08
CA SER A 20 31.11 26.91 19.88
C SER A 20 30.58 27.50 18.56
N LEU A 21 30.40 26.68 17.53
CA LEU A 21 29.80 27.13 16.26
C LEU A 21 28.30 27.39 16.41
N ILE A 22 27.59 26.52 17.12
CA ILE A 22 26.13 26.63 17.27
C ILE A 22 25.71 27.70 18.28
N GLU A 23 26.55 28.07 19.24
CA GLU A 23 26.32 29.21 20.15
C GLU A 23 26.19 30.55 19.41
N GLN A 24 26.63 30.63 18.15
CA GLN A 24 26.44 31.81 17.30
C GLN A 24 25.02 31.89 16.72
N ASP A 25 24.26 30.79 16.75
CA ASP A 25 22.86 30.78 16.32
C ASP A 25 21.98 31.50 17.36
N TYR A 26 21.17 32.43 16.87
CA TYR A 26 20.29 33.26 17.70
C TYR A 26 19.38 32.43 18.61
N TYR A 27 18.78 31.36 18.09
CA TYR A 27 17.83 30.53 18.85
C TYR A 27 18.55 29.69 19.90
N VAL A 28 19.73 29.16 19.57
CA VAL A 28 20.54 28.37 20.51
C VAL A 28 21.03 29.23 21.67
N LYS A 29 21.53 30.44 21.38
CA LYS A 29 22.04 31.36 22.40
C LYS A 29 20.97 31.78 23.42
N ASP A 30 19.76 32.04 22.95
CA ASP A 30 18.63 32.47 23.80
C ASP A 30 17.90 31.29 24.46
N HIS A 31 18.47 30.08 24.42
CA HIS A 31 17.89 28.85 24.97
C HIS A 31 16.47 28.56 24.43
N TRP A 32 16.26 28.87 23.16
CA TRP A 32 15.00 28.61 22.49
C TRP A 32 14.85 27.10 22.24
N PRO A 33 13.64 26.52 22.34
CA PRO A 33 13.41 25.12 21.98
C PRO A 33 13.78 24.84 20.52
N VAL A 34 14.62 23.84 20.28
CA VAL A 34 15.07 23.42 18.95
C VAL A 34 14.98 21.90 18.80
N VAL A 35 14.99 21.45 17.54
CA VAL A 35 15.06 20.02 17.17
C VAL A 35 16.35 19.80 16.37
N TYR A 36 17.04 18.69 16.59
CA TYR A 36 18.27 18.35 15.89
C TYR A 36 18.29 16.89 15.45
N ILE A 37 18.95 16.62 14.32
CA ILE A 37 19.17 15.27 13.78
C ILE A 37 20.67 15.04 13.69
N LEU A 38 21.20 14.11 14.47
CA LEU A 38 22.54 13.57 14.29
C LEU A 38 22.48 12.43 13.29
N SER A 39 23.41 12.36 12.35
CA SER A 39 23.43 11.29 11.35
C SER A 39 24.83 10.92 10.91
N ASP A 40 24.97 9.68 10.42
CA ASP A 40 26.13 9.25 9.66
C ASP A 40 25.71 8.52 8.39
N GLY A 41 26.14 9.04 7.25
CA GLY A 41 25.78 8.49 5.94
C GLY A 41 26.46 7.15 5.59
N LYS A 42 27.56 6.78 6.27
CA LYS A 42 28.31 5.56 6.00
C LYS A 42 27.75 4.37 6.78
N VAL A 43 27.60 4.51 8.10
CA VAL A 43 27.02 3.46 8.96
C VAL A 43 25.48 3.45 8.89
N LYS A 44 24.88 4.51 8.32
CA LYS A 44 23.43 4.67 8.18
C LYS A 44 22.70 4.61 9.53
N GLU A 45 23.21 5.36 10.50
CA GLU A 45 22.58 5.55 11.80
C GLU A 45 22.21 7.02 12.02
N ALA A 46 21.16 7.25 12.79
CA ALA A 46 20.72 8.60 13.13
C ALA A 46 20.15 8.67 14.56
N TYR A 47 20.22 9.85 15.16
CA TYR A 47 19.62 10.20 16.44
C TYR A 47 18.85 11.51 16.28
N ILE A 48 17.64 11.59 16.80
CA ILE A 48 16.78 12.78 16.68
C ILE A 48 16.46 13.26 18.08
N GLY A 49 16.76 14.51 18.40
CA GLY A 49 16.49 15.04 19.74
C GLY A 49 15.85 16.42 19.70
N GLU A 50 15.12 16.77 20.75
CA GLU A 50 14.81 18.17 21.08
C GLU A 50 15.55 18.64 22.33
N THR A 51 15.72 19.95 22.47
CA THR A 51 16.27 20.57 23.69
C THR A 51 16.10 22.09 23.64
N ALA A 52 16.12 22.75 24.80
CA ALA A 52 16.29 24.20 24.91
C ALA A 52 17.77 24.60 25.09
N ASP A 53 18.66 23.67 25.43
CA ASP A 53 20.10 23.90 25.58
C ASP A 53 20.84 23.00 24.59
N ALA A 54 20.93 23.46 23.33
CA ALA A 54 21.51 22.68 22.24
C ALA A 54 23.03 22.51 22.40
N ALA A 55 23.74 23.55 22.85
CA ALA A 55 25.19 23.52 23.01
C ALA A 55 25.63 22.46 24.04
N SER A 56 25.04 22.48 25.23
CA SER A 56 25.33 21.51 26.28
C SER A 56 24.91 20.09 25.90
N ARG A 57 23.73 19.95 25.29
CA ARG A 57 23.21 18.63 24.88
C ARG A 57 24.07 17.98 23.80
N LEU A 58 24.51 18.74 22.80
CA LEU A 58 25.38 18.24 21.74
C LEU A 58 26.81 17.94 22.23
N ALA A 59 27.34 18.76 23.14
CA ALA A 59 28.61 18.46 23.83
C ALA A 59 28.54 17.14 24.63
N THR A 60 27.39 16.86 25.24
CA THR A 60 27.15 15.60 25.96
C THR A 60 27.13 14.41 24.99
N HIS A 61 26.47 14.53 23.83
CA HIS A 61 26.46 13.46 22.83
C HIS A 61 27.85 13.19 22.24
N LEU A 62 28.71 14.21 22.06
CA LEU A 62 30.10 14.03 21.60
C LEU A 62 30.94 13.18 22.57
N ARG A 63 30.65 13.27 23.87
CA ARG A 63 31.32 12.46 24.92
C ARG A 63 30.71 11.06 25.06
N ASN A 64 29.56 10.80 24.44
CA ASN A 64 28.87 9.52 24.53
C ASN A 64 29.45 8.52 23.52
N SER A 65 29.99 7.40 24.01
CA SER A 65 30.60 6.36 23.17
C SER A 65 29.63 5.69 22.20
N ARG A 66 28.31 5.73 22.44
CA ARG A 66 27.28 5.21 21.52
C ARG A 66 26.95 6.17 20.37
N LYS A 67 27.41 7.44 20.39
CA LYS A 67 26.98 8.48 19.44
C LYS A 67 28.12 9.28 18.82
N ASN A 68 29.31 9.21 19.37
CA ASN A 68 30.48 9.97 18.90
C ASN A 68 30.96 9.58 17.49
N HIS A 69 30.48 8.45 16.94
CA HIS A 69 30.76 8.02 15.58
C HIS A 69 29.89 8.72 14.51
N LEU A 70 28.87 9.48 14.93
CA LEU A 70 28.04 10.26 14.01
C LEU A 70 28.86 11.41 13.40
N THR A 71 28.50 11.89 12.20
CA THR A 71 29.35 12.83 11.45
C THR A 71 28.68 14.15 11.11
N ALA A 72 27.35 14.22 11.11
CA ALA A 72 26.59 15.42 10.75
C ALA A 72 25.53 15.76 11.80
N VAL A 73 25.26 17.06 11.96
CA VAL A 73 24.15 17.62 12.76
C VAL A 73 23.29 18.49 11.88
N HIS A 74 22.01 18.18 11.80
CA HIS A 74 21.00 19.00 11.14
C HIS A 74 20.17 19.70 12.21
N LEU A 75 20.42 20.98 12.43
CA LEU A 75 19.71 21.81 13.41
C LEU A 75 18.48 22.44 12.76
N VAL A 76 17.32 22.22 13.35
CA VAL A 76 16.02 22.79 12.95
C VAL A 76 15.63 23.85 13.96
N THR A 77 15.42 25.08 13.50
CA THR A 77 14.97 26.19 14.33
C THR A 77 13.75 26.87 13.72
N SER A 78 12.85 27.40 14.57
CA SER A 78 11.73 28.22 14.11
C SER A 78 11.22 29.12 15.24
N LYS A 79 10.76 30.32 14.89
CA LYS A 79 10.08 31.23 15.83
C LYS A 79 8.79 30.65 16.43
N LYS A 80 8.20 29.65 15.78
CA LYS A 80 6.99 28.96 16.28
C LYS A 80 7.29 27.84 17.27
N PHE A 81 8.56 27.45 17.43
CA PHE A 81 8.92 26.38 18.36
C PHE A 81 8.70 26.82 19.81
N ASN A 82 7.88 26.05 20.49
CA ASN A 82 7.76 25.99 21.94
C ASN A 82 8.00 24.53 22.35
N LYS A 83 8.10 24.25 23.66
CA LYS A 83 8.44 22.90 24.14
C LYS A 83 7.49 21.81 23.61
N SER A 84 6.19 22.05 23.60
CA SER A 84 5.21 21.09 23.08
C SER A 84 5.35 20.88 21.57
N ALA A 85 5.67 21.94 20.82
CA ALA A 85 5.89 21.85 19.38
C ALA A 85 7.16 21.08 19.02
N THR A 86 8.26 21.28 19.76
CA THR A 86 9.51 20.55 19.50
C THR A 86 9.39 19.07 19.82
N LEU A 87 8.68 18.71 20.89
CA LEU A 87 8.35 17.32 21.23
C LEU A 87 7.52 16.66 20.12
N ASP A 88 6.50 17.34 19.60
CA ASP A 88 5.65 16.79 18.52
C ASP A 88 6.42 16.63 17.20
N ILE A 89 7.31 17.58 16.88
CA ILE A 89 8.18 17.48 15.69
C ILE A 89 9.22 16.37 15.85
N GLU A 90 9.87 16.26 17.01
CA GLU A 90 10.78 15.16 17.33
C GLU A 90 10.08 13.81 17.18
N SER A 91 8.91 13.65 17.80
CA SER A 91 8.11 12.43 17.73
C SER A 91 7.74 12.07 16.29
N ASN A 92 7.26 13.04 15.50
CA ASN A 92 6.96 12.80 14.08
C ASN A 92 8.24 12.47 13.29
N LEU A 93 9.37 13.14 13.53
CA LEU A 93 10.64 12.83 12.87
C LEU A 93 11.10 11.40 13.19
N ILE A 94 11.07 10.97 14.46
CA ILE A 94 11.40 9.59 14.86
C ILE A 94 10.50 8.59 14.12
N ARG A 95 9.18 8.86 14.12
CA ARG A 95 8.19 8.00 13.44
C ARG A 95 8.49 7.85 11.94
N TYR A 96 8.68 8.97 11.24
CA TYR A 96 8.86 8.96 9.79
C TYR A 96 10.28 8.55 9.37
N PHE A 97 11.33 8.87 10.13
CA PHE A 97 12.69 8.34 9.86
C PHE A 97 12.73 6.82 9.99
N SER A 98 12.03 6.27 11.00
CA SER A 98 11.91 4.82 11.12
C SER A 98 11.23 4.20 9.90
N GLY A 99 10.22 4.86 9.32
CA GLY A 99 9.52 4.40 8.12
C GLY A 99 10.28 4.62 6.81
N ASP A 100 11.18 5.60 6.75
CA ASP A 100 11.99 5.91 5.56
C ASP A 100 12.99 4.78 5.22
N GLY A 101 13.46 4.05 6.23
CA GLY A 101 14.38 2.91 6.07
C GLY A 101 15.79 3.27 5.61
N LYS A 102 16.12 4.57 5.51
CA LYS A 102 17.48 5.02 5.16
C LYS A 102 18.44 4.91 6.35
N TYR A 103 17.98 5.27 7.54
CA TYR A 103 18.77 5.24 8.77
C TYR A 103 18.15 4.31 9.81
N LYS A 104 19.01 3.66 10.59
CA LYS A 104 18.64 2.96 11.81
C LYS A 104 18.69 3.96 12.97
N LEU A 105 17.55 4.19 13.62
CA LEU A 105 17.46 5.18 14.71
C LEU A 105 18.06 4.62 16.01
N LEU A 106 18.94 5.43 16.62
CA LEU A 106 19.57 5.12 17.91
C LEU A 106 18.65 5.42 19.10
N ASN A 107 17.74 6.38 18.95
CA ASN A 107 16.79 6.77 20.00
C ASN A 107 15.35 6.80 19.49
N GLY A 108 14.98 5.76 18.76
CA GLY A 108 13.58 5.39 18.72
C GLY A 108 13.18 4.89 20.11
N ASN A 109 12.87 5.81 21.02
CA ASN A 109 12.24 5.45 22.28
C ASN A 109 10.87 4.85 21.91
N LEU A 110 10.51 3.72 22.54
CA LEU A 110 9.13 3.25 22.45
C LEU A 110 8.34 4.06 23.47
N GLY A 111 7.29 4.73 23.00
CA GLY A 111 6.63 5.79 23.76
C GLY A 111 6.68 7.12 23.01
N LEU A 112 6.29 7.11 21.73
CA LEU A 112 6.04 8.37 21.05
C LEU A 112 4.80 9.01 21.68
N SER A 113 5.03 10.06 22.46
CA SER A 113 3.96 10.81 23.08
C SER A 113 3.10 11.49 22.03
N ASN A 114 1.85 11.03 21.91
CA ASN A 114 0.86 11.62 21.02
C ASN A 114 0.05 12.67 21.79
N HIS A 115 0.70 13.75 22.23
CA HIS A 115 0.03 14.82 22.95
C HIS A 115 -0.86 15.62 21.99
N ASN A 116 -2.16 15.74 22.28
CA ASN A 116 -3.04 16.68 21.59
C ASN A 116 -2.93 18.04 22.29
N TYR A 117 -2.38 19.04 21.60
CA TYR A 117 -2.30 20.42 22.08
C TYR A 117 -2.85 21.41 21.04
N PHE A 118 -3.15 22.62 21.51
CA PHE A 118 -3.73 23.69 20.71
C PHE A 118 -2.87 24.00 19.45
N GLN A 119 -3.50 24.04 18.26
CA GLN A 119 -2.89 24.24 16.91
C GLN A 119 -2.11 23.08 16.27
N LYS A 120 -2.12 21.86 16.83
CA LYS A 120 -1.40 20.68 16.29
C LYS A 120 -1.67 20.39 14.80
N LYS A 121 -2.94 20.40 14.37
CA LYS A 121 -3.32 20.13 12.96
C LYS A 121 -3.21 21.35 12.04
N GLU A 122 -3.51 22.55 12.54
CA GLU A 122 -3.64 23.76 11.70
C GLU A 122 -2.31 24.48 11.43
N VAL A 123 -1.27 24.25 12.26
CA VAL A 123 0.00 25.00 12.13
C VAL A 123 1.23 24.09 12.08
N TYR A 124 1.31 23.06 12.94
CA TYR A 124 2.54 22.28 13.08
C TYR A 124 2.64 21.11 12.12
N TRP A 125 1.51 20.55 11.67
CA TRP A 125 1.53 19.52 10.64
C TRP A 125 2.06 20.05 9.30
N ASP A 126 1.58 21.22 8.85
CA ASP A 126 2.06 21.86 7.61
C ASP A 126 3.54 22.26 7.73
N LEU A 127 3.97 22.68 8.92
CA LEU A 127 5.37 22.93 9.24
C LEU A 127 6.21 21.65 9.11
N PHE A 128 5.72 20.54 9.66
CA PHE A 128 6.38 19.23 9.57
C PHE A 128 6.44 18.72 8.12
N GLN A 129 5.37 18.86 7.33
CA GLN A 129 5.37 18.50 5.91
C GLN A 129 6.41 19.29 5.11
N SER A 130 6.53 20.59 5.41
CA SER A 130 7.52 21.47 4.80
C SER A 130 8.95 21.08 5.23
N LEU A 131 9.16 20.78 6.52
CA LEU A 131 10.42 20.27 7.05
C LEU A 131 10.83 18.95 6.37
N TRP A 132 9.91 18.00 6.27
CA TRP A 132 10.16 16.71 5.63
C TRP A 132 10.56 16.86 4.16
N SER A 133 9.87 17.75 3.43
CA SER A 133 10.19 18.05 2.04
C SER A 133 11.61 18.60 1.90
N SER A 134 12.02 19.52 2.78
CA SER A 134 13.39 20.05 2.80
C SER A 134 14.44 18.99 3.15
N LEU A 135 14.15 18.10 4.12
CA LEU A 135 15.02 16.97 4.44
C LEU A 135 15.20 16.03 3.23
N LYS A 136 14.14 15.82 2.43
CA LYS A 136 14.19 15.00 1.22
C LYS A 136 15.00 15.67 0.11
N GLU A 137 14.81 16.97 -0.11
CA GLU A 137 15.57 17.76 -1.09
C GLU A 137 17.06 17.79 -0.80
N LYS A 138 17.44 17.90 0.48
CA LYS A 138 18.84 17.80 0.93
C LYS A 138 19.38 16.36 0.91
N GLY A 139 18.57 15.38 0.52
CA GLY A 139 18.93 13.98 0.49
C GLY A 139 19.18 13.38 1.87
N ILE A 140 18.72 14.01 2.95
CA ILE A 140 18.82 13.50 4.32
C ILE A 140 17.88 12.30 4.47
N VAL A 141 16.65 12.38 3.96
CA VAL A 141 15.70 11.25 3.86
C VAL A 141 15.50 10.85 2.41
N ARG A 142 14.96 9.65 2.14
CA ARG A 142 14.78 9.13 0.78
C ARG A 142 13.37 9.33 0.23
N ASN A 143 12.35 9.08 1.03
CA ASN A 143 10.97 8.92 0.59
C ASN A 143 10.08 10.10 0.98
N GLY A 144 8.98 10.30 0.24
CA GLY A 144 7.92 11.23 0.63
C GLY A 144 7.07 10.67 1.76
N LEU A 145 6.32 11.54 2.46
CA LEU A 145 5.42 11.12 3.54
C LEU A 145 4.36 10.13 3.05
N ASP A 146 3.81 10.37 1.85
CA ASP A 146 2.83 9.53 1.17
C ASP A 146 3.32 8.10 0.92
N VAL A 147 4.60 7.95 0.56
CA VAL A 147 5.24 6.64 0.37
C VAL A 147 5.47 5.95 1.72
N ILE A 148 5.88 6.71 2.73
CA ILE A 148 6.18 6.17 4.06
C ILE A 148 4.91 5.74 4.78
N ASP A 149 3.85 6.55 4.77
CA ASP A 149 2.55 6.24 5.37
C ASP A 149 1.98 4.91 4.84
N ASN A 150 2.24 4.62 3.57
CA ASN A 150 1.84 3.39 2.90
C ASN A 150 2.80 2.20 3.15
N SER A 151 4.01 2.45 3.66
CA SER A 151 5.03 1.42 3.86
C SER A 151 4.75 0.52 5.07
N ASP A 152 5.05 -0.77 4.91
CA ASP A 152 4.93 -1.72 6.02
C ASP A 152 5.87 -1.36 7.19
N LEU A 153 7.04 -0.80 6.88
CA LEU A 153 8.02 -0.40 7.89
C LEU A 153 7.44 0.67 8.84
N PHE A 154 6.62 1.58 8.32
CA PHE A 154 5.94 2.58 9.11
C PHE A 154 4.71 2.01 9.84
N LYS A 155 3.90 1.19 9.16
CA LYS A 155 2.67 0.60 9.73
C LYS A 155 2.94 -0.27 10.96
N TYR A 156 4.01 -1.06 10.91
CA TYR A 156 4.43 -2.00 11.96
C TYR A 156 5.62 -1.51 12.79
N SER A 157 5.98 -0.23 12.67
CA SER A 157 7.07 0.33 13.47
C SER A 157 6.75 0.23 14.97
N PRO A 158 7.68 -0.24 15.82
CA PRO A 158 7.52 -0.23 17.27
C PRO A 158 7.40 1.18 17.86
N TYR A 159 7.78 2.21 17.08
CA TYR A 159 7.69 3.60 17.52
C TYR A 159 6.30 4.19 17.29
N LYS A 160 5.35 3.44 16.71
CA LYS A 160 3.98 3.92 16.60
C LYS A 160 3.36 4.04 18.00
N ALA A 161 2.80 5.20 18.32
CA ALA A 161 2.14 5.44 19.59
C ALA A 161 1.00 4.43 19.81
N LEU A 162 1.01 3.77 20.97
CA LEU A 162 -0.05 2.87 21.39
C LEU A 162 -1.25 3.66 21.91
N THR A 163 -2.45 3.14 21.70
CA THR A 163 -3.68 3.71 22.28
C THR A 163 -3.80 3.40 23.77
N ALA A 164 -4.70 4.08 24.48
CA ALA A 164 -4.91 3.83 25.92
C ALA A 164 -5.25 2.36 26.21
N GLU A 165 -6.14 1.75 25.42
CA GLU A 165 -6.47 0.32 25.54
C GLU A 165 -5.27 -0.58 25.25
N GLN A 166 -4.47 -0.27 24.22
CA GLN A 166 -3.27 -1.06 23.93
C GLN A 166 -2.22 -0.94 25.04
N ARG A 167 -2.09 0.22 25.69
CA ARG A 167 -1.19 0.42 26.83
C ARG A 167 -1.63 -0.41 28.05
N LEU A 168 -2.91 -0.41 28.38
CA LEU A 168 -3.45 -1.26 29.46
C LEU A 168 -3.20 -2.75 29.19
N ASN A 169 -3.53 -3.21 27.98
CA ASN A 169 -3.25 -4.59 27.59
C ASN A 169 -1.75 -4.91 27.59
N MET A 170 -0.89 -3.94 27.28
CA MET A 170 0.56 -4.13 27.40
C MET A 170 0.99 -4.36 28.85
N VAL A 171 0.45 -3.60 29.80
CA VAL A 171 0.73 -3.76 31.23
C VAL A 171 0.27 -5.14 31.68
N ASP A 172 -0.97 -5.54 31.32
CA ASP A 172 -1.49 -6.88 31.64
C ASP A 172 -0.61 -7.99 31.07
N LEU A 173 -0.22 -7.90 29.79
CA LEU A 173 0.64 -8.90 29.14
C LEU A 173 1.99 -9.06 29.84
N VAL A 174 2.64 -7.96 30.21
CA VAL A 174 3.93 -8.00 30.91
C VAL A 174 3.74 -8.59 32.31
N ARG A 175 2.67 -8.21 33.03
CA ARG A 175 2.34 -8.80 34.33
C ARG A 175 2.14 -10.32 34.24
N ILE A 176 1.39 -10.79 33.24
CA ILE A 176 1.13 -12.23 33.04
C ILE A 176 2.41 -12.98 32.70
N LEU A 177 3.27 -12.41 31.85
CA LEU A 177 4.55 -13.01 31.54
C LEU A 177 5.42 -13.16 32.81
N ALA A 178 5.38 -12.16 33.70
CA ALA A 178 6.14 -12.14 34.95
C ALA A 178 5.56 -13.07 36.05
N ASP A 179 4.32 -13.51 35.89
CA ASP A 179 3.63 -14.38 36.86
C ASP A 179 3.81 -15.86 36.50
N ASP A 180 4.46 -16.62 37.38
CA ASP A 180 4.72 -18.06 37.21
C ASP A 180 3.45 -18.92 37.17
N GLN A 181 2.28 -18.41 37.58
CA GLN A 181 1.01 -19.12 37.45
C GLN A 181 0.61 -19.33 35.99
N TYR A 182 0.98 -18.40 35.11
CA TYR A 182 0.55 -18.40 33.72
C TYR A 182 1.66 -18.87 32.79
N ASN A 183 1.35 -19.78 31.88
CA ASN A 183 2.24 -20.20 30.80
C ASN A 183 1.74 -19.77 29.42
N ALA A 184 0.47 -19.37 29.32
CA ALA A 184 -0.14 -18.90 28.08
C ALA A 184 -1.01 -17.65 28.32
N ALA A 185 -1.07 -16.78 27.31
CA ALA A 185 -2.04 -15.71 27.22
C ALA A 185 -2.68 -15.72 25.82
N VAL A 186 -4.00 -15.73 25.74
CA VAL A 186 -4.76 -15.60 24.50
C VAL A 186 -5.36 -14.20 24.46
N ILE A 187 -4.90 -13.39 23.50
CA ILE A 187 -5.40 -12.03 23.28
C ILE A 187 -6.31 -12.05 22.06
N GLU A 188 -7.62 -12.01 22.32
CA GLU A 188 -8.64 -11.99 21.29
C GLU A 188 -8.81 -10.57 20.74
N GLY A 189 -8.91 -10.43 19.43
CA GLY A 189 -9.26 -9.14 18.85
C GLY A 189 -9.52 -9.25 17.36
N GLY A 190 -10.46 -8.46 16.86
CA GLY A 190 -10.78 -8.44 15.44
C GLY A 190 -9.61 -8.01 14.53
N ALA A 191 -9.79 -8.14 13.23
CA ALA A 191 -8.89 -7.55 12.24
C ALA A 191 -8.67 -6.08 12.57
N GLY A 192 -7.44 -5.56 12.51
CA GLY A 192 -7.17 -4.11 12.66
C GLY A 192 -7.16 -3.52 14.08
N THR A 193 -7.28 -4.35 15.13
CA THR A 193 -7.13 -3.94 16.54
C THR A 193 -5.68 -3.66 16.97
N GLY A 194 -4.72 -3.91 16.08
CA GLY A 194 -3.29 -3.62 16.30
C GLY A 194 -2.48 -4.73 16.96
N LYS A 195 -2.99 -5.97 16.97
CA LYS A 195 -2.30 -7.19 17.49
C LYS A 195 -0.83 -7.29 17.05
N SER A 196 -0.55 -7.18 15.75
CA SER A 196 0.81 -7.23 15.23
C SER A 196 1.71 -6.09 15.75
N ILE A 197 1.17 -4.88 15.91
CA ILE A 197 1.92 -3.74 16.47
C ILE A 197 2.25 -4.02 17.94
N MET A 198 1.30 -4.54 18.70
CA MET A 198 1.54 -4.95 20.09
C MET A 198 2.61 -6.05 20.20
N ALA A 199 2.57 -7.05 19.32
CA ALA A 199 3.59 -8.10 19.29
C ALA A 199 5.01 -7.53 19.06
N VAL A 200 5.15 -6.65 18.07
CA VAL A 200 6.43 -5.99 17.74
C VAL A 200 6.89 -5.10 18.91
N TYR A 201 5.97 -4.33 19.49
CA TYR A 201 6.22 -3.46 20.63
C TYR A 201 6.71 -4.26 21.84
N LEU A 202 6.00 -5.33 22.23
CA LEU A 202 6.34 -6.17 23.37
C LEU A 202 7.72 -6.82 23.22
N VAL A 203 8.03 -7.40 22.05
CA VAL A 203 9.36 -7.97 21.82
C VAL A 203 10.45 -6.92 21.96
N LYS A 204 10.20 -5.72 21.46
CA LYS A 204 11.15 -4.63 21.57
C LYS A 204 11.28 -4.14 23.01
N ALA A 205 10.19 -4.08 23.79
CA ALA A 205 10.18 -3.79 25.23
C ALA A 205 11.02 -4.80 26.03
N LEU A 206 10.84 -6.10 25.77
CA LEU A 206 11.54 -7.17 26.48
C LEU A 206 13.06 -7.20 26.21
N LEU A 207 13.51 -6.77 25.02
CA LEU A 207 14.89 -6.92 24.57
C LEU A 207 15.76 -5.67 24.69
N SER A 208 15.19 -4.57 25.19
CA SER A 208 15.86 -3.28 25.21
C SER A 208 16.14 -2.88 26.66
N ASP A 209 17.20 -2.09 26.87
CA ASP A 209 17.55 -1.56 28.19
C ASP A 209 16.43 -0.66 28.70
N LEU A 210 16.01 -0.77 29.97
CA LEU A 210 14.89 0.03 30.51
C LEU A 210 15.18 1.54 30.46
N ASP A 211 16.45 1.93 30.58
CA ASP A 211 16.93 3.31 30.46
C ASP A 211 16.76 3.90 29.04
N ASP A 212 16.54 3.04 28.03
CA ASP A 212 16.31 3.46 26.63
C ASP A 212 14.81 3.72 26.32
N PHE A 213 13.91 3.58 27.30
CA PHE A 213 12.46 3.85 27.13
C PHE A 213 12.00 5.11 27.84
N ASP A 214 11.05 5.79 27.20
CA ASP A 214 10.22 6.78 27.85
C ASP A 214 8.83 6.18 28.03
N PHE A 215 8.53 5.73 29.26
CA PHE A 215 7.24 5.12 29.58
C PHE A 215 6.23 6.14 30.11
N SER A 216 6.52 7.45 30.05
CA SER A 216 5.64 8.50 30.56
C SER A 216 4.23 8.51 29.93
N ASP A 217 4.10 7.97 28.71
CA ASP A 217 2.81 7.77 28.04
C ASP A 217 1.89 6.76 28.74
N PHE A 218 2.43 5.89 29.59
CA PHE A 218 1.68 4.94 30.40
C PHE A 218 1.07 5.58 31.64
N GLY A 219 1.38 6.85 31.96
CA GLY A 219 0.68 7.57 33.03
C GLY A 219 0.77 6.87 34.38
N GLU A 220 -0.37 6.48 34.95
CA GLU A 220 -0.42 5.84 36.27
C GLU A 220 0.12 4.39 36.24
N GLU A 221 0.06 3.73 35.08
CA GLU A 221 0.48 2.33 34.91
C GLU A 221 1.99 2.17 34.59
N GLU A 222 2.73 3.26 34.43
CA GLU A 222 4.17 3.25 34.12
C GLU A 222 4.98 2.44 35.15
N ILE A 223 4.69 2.65 36.44
CA ILE A 223 5.43 2.00 37.53
C ILE A 223 5.19 0.48 37.50
N GLU A 224 3.95 0.05 37.35
CA GLU A 224 3.60 -1.38 37.29
C GLU A 224 4.28 -2.06 36.09
N LEU A 225 4.29 -1.40 34.92
CA LEU A 225 4.95 -1.92 33.73
C LEU A 225 6.46 -2.12 33.97
N LEU A 226 7.13 -1.11 34.53
CA LEU A 226 8.56 -1.14 34.81
C LEU A 226 8.93 -2.24 35.81
N GLU A 227 8.18 -2.35 36.91
CA GLU A 227 8.40 -3.37 37.93
C GLU A 227 8.29 -4.79 37.35
N ASN A 228 7.27 -5.06 36.53
CA ASN A 228 7.10 -6.37 35.90
C ASN A 228 8.15 -6.65 34.81
N LEU A 229 8.58 -5.63 34.05
CA LEU A 229 9.70 -5.79 33.11
C LEU A 229 11.01 -6.12 33.84
N GLU A 230 11.27 -5.51 34.99
CA GLU A 230 12.44 -5.87 35.81
C GLU A 230 12.38 -7.31 36.33
N VAL A 231 11.19 -7.78 36.74
CA VAL A 231 10.99 -9.19 37.14
C VAL A 231 11.33 -10.12 35.97
N LEU A 232 10.84 -9.81 34.77
CA LEU A 232 11.13 -10.58 33.56
C LEU A 232 12.61 -10.56 33.18
N GLN A 233 13.30 -9.43 33.30
CA GLN A 233 14.73 -9.35 33.06
C GLN A 233 15.55 -10.16 34.08
N LYS A 234 15.05 -10.33 35.30
CA LYS A 234 15.67 -11.20 36.33
C LYS A 234 15.40 -12.68 36.05
N GLN A 235 14.18 -13.03 35.64
CA GLN A 235 13.78 -14.40 35.28
C GLN A 235 14.49 -14.86 34.00
N PHE A 236 14.56 -13.98 33.00
CA PHE A 236 15.19 -14.21 31.71
C PHE A 236 16.22 -13.13 31.37
N PRO A 237 17.48 -13.22 31.86
CA PRO A 237 18.50 -12.20 31.62
C PRO A 237 18.93 -12.04 30.15
N LYS A 238 18.73 -13.08 29.34
CA LYS A 238 19.00 -13.08 27.89
C LYS A 238 17.92 -13.88 27.17
N PRO A 239 16.68 -13.36 27.14
CA PRO A 239 15.52 -14.14 26.75
C PRO A 239 15.63 -14.51 25.27
N LYS A 240 15.44 -15.79 24.97
CA LYS A 240 15.28 -16.29 23.60
C LYS A 240 13.83 -16.08 23.17
N VAL A 241 13.58 -14.90 22.62
CA VAL A 241 12.25 -14.46 22.17
C VAL A 241 12.08 -14.66 20.66
N ALA A 242 10.90 -15.09 20.22
CA ALA A 242 10.52 -15.13 18.82
C ALA A 242 9.05 -14.75 18.57
N ILE A 243 8.78 -14.20 17.38
CA ILE A 243 7.43 -14.03 16.84
C ILE A 243 7.20 -15.09 15.77
N VAL A 244 6.21 -15.96 15.98
CA VAL A 244 5.74 -16.92 15.01
C VAL A 244 4.68 -16.27 14.13
N VAL A 245 4.92 -16.30 12.82
CA VAL A 245 3.99 -15.77 11.81
C VAL A 245 3.68 -16.89 10.82
N PRO A 246 2.49 -17.53 10.89
CA PRO A 246 2.13 -18.64 9.99
C PRO A 246 2.22 -18.26 8.51
N MET A 247 1.94 -16.99 8.19
CA MET A 247 1.87 -16.48 6.82
C MET A 247 3.22 -16.08 6.26
N ALA A 248 3.63 -16.70 5.15
CA ALA A 248 4.94 -16.46 4.55
C ALA A 248 5.14 -15.03 4.00
N SER A 249 4.10 -14.40 3.42
CA SER A 249 4.18 -13.02 2.92
C SER A 249 4.40 -12.05 4.07
N PHE A 250 3.50 -12.08 5.06
CA PHE A 250 3.56 -11.19 6.21
C PHE A 250 4.80 -11.43 7.09
N ARG A 251 5.27 -12.68 7.19
CA ARG A 251 6.55 -13.00 7.85
C ARG A 251 7.72 -12.24 7.23
N LYS A 252 7.81 -12.19 5.90
CA LYS A 252 8.90 -11.44 5.21
C LYS A 252 8.82 -9.95 5.48
N THR A 253 7.62 -9.40 5.57
CA THR A 253 7.37 -8.02 5.96
C THR A 253 7.91 -7.76 7.37
N LEU A 254 7.48 -8.53 8.36
CA LEU A 254 7.97 -8.37 9.75
C LEU A 254 9.47 -8.63 9.89
N GLN A 255 10.05 -9.58 9.15
CA GLN A 255 11.51 -9.77 9.08
C GLN A 255 12.24 -8.51 8.59
N THR A 256 11.64 -7.76 7.67
CA THR A 256 12.20 -6.50 7.18
C THR A 256 12.06 -5.40 8.22
N VAL A 257 10.94 -5.33 8.94
CA VAL A 257 10.76 -4.41 10.08
C VAL A 257 11.85 -4.67 11.13
N PHE A 258 12.00 -5.91 11.60
CA PHE A 258 12.98 -6.30 12.61
C PHE A 258 14.43 -6.03 12.19
N ARG A 259 14.74 -6.11 10.89
CA ARG A 259 16.08 -5.79 10.38
C ARG A 259 16.43 -4.30 10.51
N ASN A 260 15.43 -3.43 10.40
CA ASN A 260 15.60 -1.97 10.38
C ASN A 260 15.44 -1.33 11.78
N VAL A 261 14.94 -2.07 12.77
CA VAL A 261 14.79 -1.60 14.15
C VAL A 261 16.05 -1.91 14.97
N HIS A 262 16.52 -0.94 15.75
CA HIS A 262 17.66 -1.15 16.65
C HIS A 262 17.34 -2.14 17.78
N GLY A 263 18.26 -3.06 18.07
CA GLY A 263 18.08 -4.13 19.07
C GLY A 263 17.31 -5.37 18.59
N LEU A 264 16.68 -5.34 17.40
CA LEU A 264 15.94 -6.48 16.86
C LEU A 264 16.72 -7.21 15.76
N ASN A 265 16.32 -8.46 15.48
CA ASN A 265 16.92 -9.29 14.43
C ASN A 265 15.83 -10.00 13.61
N ALA A 266 15.97 -9.99 12.28
CA ALA A 266 15.05 -10.71 11.38
C ALA A 266 14.88 -12.20 11.73
N LYS A 267 15.88 -12.86 12.33
CA LYS A 267 15.80 -14.28 12.76
C LYS A 267 14.83 -14.53 13.92
N MET A 268 14.37 -13.47 14.61
CA MET A 268 13.34 -13.58 15.65
C MET A 268 11.95 -13.79 15.05
N VAL A 269 11.74 -13.46 13.78
CA VAL A 269 10.46 -13.65 13.10
C VAL A 269 10.51 -14.95 12.30
N ILE A 270 9.80 -15.97 12.80
CA ILE A 270 9.92 -17.36 12.35
C ILE A 270 8.58 -17.93 11.87
N GLY A 271 8.64 -19.09 11.22
CA GLY A 271 7.46 -19.89 10.93
C GLY A 271 7.18 -21.00 11.93
N PRO A 272 5.95 -21.56 11.90
CA PRO A 272 5.58 -22.66 12.80
C PRO A 272 6.53 -23.87 12.73
N ALA A 273 6.94 -24.32 11.53
CA ALA A 273 7.88 -25.44 11.41
C ALA A 273 9.23 -25.21 12.12
N GLU A 274 9.69 -23.96 12.25
CA GLU A 274 10.95 -23.62 12.89
C GLU A 274 10.86 -23.72 14.43
N VAL A 275 9.64 -23.62 14.98
CA VAL A 275 9.34 -23.76 16.41
C VAL A 275 9.71 -25.16 16.90
N SER A 276 9.34 -26.20 16.15
CA SER A 276 9.63 -27.61 16.47
C SER A 276 11.12 -27.99 16.54
N ARG A 277 12.04 -27.05 16.28
CA ARG A 277 13.49 -27.28 16.24
C ARG A 277 14.24 -26.56 17.36
N ASN A 278 13.54 -25.77 18.17
CA ASN A 278 14.14 -24.85 19.13
C ASN A 278 13.23 -24.67 20.35
N ASN A 279 13.82 -24.50 21.53
CA ASN A 279 13.09 -24.05 22.71
C ASN A 279 13.23 -22.54 22.86
N TYR A 280 12.21 -21.89 23.42
CA TYR A 280 12.11 -20.45 23.61
C TYR A 280 11.69 -20.14 25.04
N ASP A 281 12.17 -19.01 25.56
CA ASP A 281 11.71 -18.53 26.87
C ASP A 281 10.32 -17.87 26.71
N ILE A 282 10.18 -17.05 25.67
CA ILE A 282 8.93 -16.34 25.36
C ILE A 282 8.64 -16.46 23.85
N LEU A 283 7.45 -16.93 23.51
CA LEU A 283 7.01 -17.08 22.13
C LEU A 283 5.70 -16.32 21.90
N LEU A 284 5.70 -15.42 20.93
CA LEU A 284 4.50 -14.68 20.53
C LEU A 284 4.03 -15.24 19.20
N VAL A 285 2.75 -15.59 19.07
CA VAL A 285 2.17 -16.03 17.80
C VAL A 285 1.23 -14.94 17.31
N ASP A 286 1.58 -14.34 16.18
CA ASP A 286 0.68 -13.42 15.50
C ASP A 286 -0.22 -14.18 14.53
N GLU A 287 -1.47 -13.75 14.42
CA GLU A 287 -2.52 -14.44 13.65
C GLU A 287 -2.63 -15.93 14.04
N SER A 288 -2.71 -16.23 15.35
CA SER A 288 -2.64 -17.61 15.86
C SER A 288 -3.73 -18.53 15.32
N HIS A 289 -4.89 -17.98 14.95
CA HIS A 289 -5.96 -18.69 14.24
C HIS A 289 -5.53 -19.26 12.86
N ARG A 290 -4.33 -18.90 12.36
CA ARG A 290 -3.73 -19.40 11.11
C ARG A 290 -2.72 -20.52 11.34
N LEU A 291 -2.45 -20.88 12.59
CA LEU A 291 -1.73 -22.11 12.92
C LEU A 291 -2.49 -23.29 12.29
N ARG A 292 -1.76 -24.31 11.86
CA ARG A 292 -2.32 -25.38 11.03
C ARG A 292 -2.49 -26.69 11.79
N GLN A 293 -3.53 -27.41 11.41
CA GLN A 293 -3.70 -28.84 11.66
C GLN A 293 -3.35 -29.65 10.41
N ARG A 294 -3.30 -30.98 10.53
CA ARG A 294 -2.86 -31.89 9.45
C ARG A 294 -3.90 -32.11 8.34
N LYS A 295 -4.44 -31.01 7.78
CA LYS A 295 -5.50 -31.03 6.76
C LYS A 295 -5.17 -30.10 5.61
N ASN A 296 -5.35 -30.57 4.37
CA ASN A 296 -5.14 -29.80 3.13
C ASN A 296 -3.80 -29.03 3.03
N LEU A 297 -2.72 -29.58 3.59
CA LEU A 297 -1.42 -28.89 3.68
C LEU A 297 -0.61 -28.87 2.38
N GLY A 298 -1.00 -29.67 1.37
CA GLY A 298 -0.30 -29.77 0.10
C GLY A 298 1.19 -30.12 0.29
N PRO A 299 2.15 -29.37 -0.29
CA PRO A 299 3.58 -29.64 -0.12
C PRO A 299 4.08 -29.59 1.33
N TYR A 300 3.30 -29.01 2.25
CA TYR A 300 3.68 -28.85 3.65
C TYR A 300 3.38 -30.08 4.54
N PHE A 301 2.72 -31.13 4.02
CA PHE A 301 2.49 -32.37 4.78
C PHE A 301 3.78 -32.98 5.31
N LYS A 302 4.84 -33.07 4.49
CA LYS A 302 6.10 -33.68 4.93
C LYS A 302 6.79 -32.86 6.04
N PRO A 303 7.03 -31.53 5.88
CA PRO A 303 7.58 -30.72 6.97
C PRO A 303 6.76 -30.76 8.26
N PHE A 304 5.44 -30.90 8.15
CA PHE A 304 4.53 -31.02 9.28
C PHE A 304 4.68 -32.37 9.99
N ASP A 305 4.67 -33.47 9.24
CA ASP A 305 4.86 -34.82 9.77
C ASP A 305 6.21 -34.92 10.52
N GLU A 306 7.28 -34.41 9.92
CA GLU A 306 8.60 -34.39 10.56
C GLU A 306 8.65 -33.50 11.82
N ALA A 307 7.78 -32.51 11.95
CA ALA A 307 7.69 -31.67 13.14
C ALA A 307 6.92 -32.39 14.27
N ASN A 308 5.81 -33.05 13.95
CA ASN A 308 5.12 -33.93 14.91
C ASN A 308 6.05 -35.04 15.41
N GLU A 309 6.80 -35.69 14.52
CA GLU A 309 7.78 -36.72 14.89
C GLU A 309 8.89 -36.20 15.82
N ARG A 310 9.35 -34.95 15.63
CA ARG A 310 10.37 -34.34 16.52
C ARG A 310 9.86 -34.05 17.92
N LEU A 311 8.56 -33.80 18.05
CA LEU A 311 7.90 -33.44 19.31
C LEU A 311 7.14 -34.62 19.92
N ASP A 312 7.34 -35.83 19.40
CA ASP A 312 6.64 -37.04 19.84
C ASP A 312 5.10 -36.93 19.81
N LEU A 313 4.57 -36.12 18.88
CA LEU A 313 3.12 -35.93 18.69
C LEU A 313 2.55 -36.96 17.72
N PRO A 314 1.34 -37.50 17.98
CA PRO A 314 0.68 -38.39 17.04
C PRO A 314 0.46 -37.68 15.70
N LYS A 315 0.77 -38.38 14.62
CA LYS A 315 0.77 -37.80 13.27
C LYS A 315 -0.54 -37.11 12.91
N ASP A 316 -1.68 -37.74 13.20
CA ASP A 316 -3.00 -37.27 12.79
C ASP A 316 -3.74 -36.44 13.88
N GLU A 317 -3.11 -36.22 15.04
CA GLU A 317 -3.70 -35.46 16.16
C GLU A 317 -2.90 -34.18 16.45
N GLY A 318 -1.57 -34.22 16.30
CA GLY A 318 -0.71 -33.06 16.59
C GLY A 318 -0.90 -31.91 15.59
N ASN A 319 -0.94 -30.69 16.12
CA ASN A 319 -1.14 -29.46 15.37
C ASN A 319 -0.06 -28.39 15.70
N GLU A 320 -0.05 -27.28 14.95
CA GLU A 320 0.95 -26.21 15.15
C GLU A 320 0.75 -25.42 16.45
N LEU A 321 -0.42 -25.49 17.10
CA LEU A 321 -0.65 -24.92 18.42
C LEU A 321 0.08 -25.74 19.49
N ASP A 322 0.04 -27.08 19.40
CA ASP A 322 0.83 -27.96 20.28
C ASP A 322 2.32 -27.64 20.20
N TRP A 323 2.83 -27.42 18.98
CA TRP A 323 4.24 -27.12 18.78
C TRP A 323 4.66 -25.85 19.52
N VAL A 324 3.80 -24.85 19.51
CA VAL A 324 4.05 -23.58 20.19
C VAL A 324 4.03 -23.79 21.70
N LEU A 325 3.00 -24.44 22.22
CA LEU A 325 2.83 -24.63 23.67
C LEU A 325 3.91 -25.53 24.28
N MET A 326 4.41 -26.52 23.53
CA MET A 326 5.47 -27.42 24.01
C MET A 326 6.87 -26.81 23.99
N GLN A 327 7.12 -25.85 23.09
CA GLN A 327 8.47 -25.34 22.82
C GLN A 327 8.76 -23.99 23.50
N ALA A 328 7.82 -23.45 24.28
CA ALA A 328 7.95 -22.16 24.95
C ALA A 328 7.57 -22.26 26.44
N GLU A 329 8.32 -21.56 27.31
CA GLU A 329 7.96 -21.44 28.73
C GLU A 329 6.77 -20.48 28.92
N LYS A 330 6.77 -19.36 28.19
CA LYS A 330 5.66 -18.41 28.14
C LYS A 330 5.20 -18.20 26.69
N THR A 331 3.90 -18.31 26.46
CA THR A 331 3.29 -18.14 25.12
C THR A 331 2.26 -17.01 25.11
N ILE A 332 2.29 -16.14 24.09
CA ILE A 332 1.23 -15.16 23.82
C ILE A 332 0.64 -15.44 22.44
N LEU A 333 -0.67 -15.63 22.36
CA LEU A 333 -1.41 -15.95 21.14
C LEU A 333 -2.35 -14.79 20.77
N PHE A 334 -2.07 -14.12 19.66
CA PHE A 334 -2.96 -13.10 19.11
C PHE A 334 -4.02 -13.75 18.22
N TYR A 335 -5.22 -13.94 18.77
CA TYR A 335 -6.26 -14.77 18.20
C TYR A 335 -7.42 -13.95 17.60
N ASP A 336 -7.98 -14.46 16.50
CA ASP A 336 -9.17 -13.91 15.87
C ASP A 336 -9.96 -15.05 15.21
N ARG A 337 -11.01 -15.50 15.90
CA ARG A 337 -11.85 -16.62 15.45
C ARG A 337 -12.44 -16.36 14.06
N ASP A 338 -12.90 -15.14 13.80
CA ASP A 338 -13.63 -14.79 12.59
C ASP A 338 -12.71 -14.70 11.35
N GLN A 339 -11.40 -14.78 11.54
CA GLN A 339 -10.41 -14.85 10.46
C GLN A 339 -9.89 -16.27 10.19
N SER A 340 -10.45 -17.29 10.85
CA SER A 340 -10.29 -18.69 10.42
C SER A 340 -11.08 -18.90 9.11
N ILE A 341 -10.35 -19.20 8.03
CA ILE A 341 -10.88 -19.22 6.65
C ILE A 341 -10.43 -20.45 5.87
N LYS A 342 -9.69 -21.38 6.49
CA LYS A 342 -9.25 -22.63 5.85
C LYS A 342 -9.53 -23.84 6.72
N PRO A 343 -9.84 -25.00 6.10
CA PRO A 343 -9.90 -26.27 6.82
C PRO A 343 -8.56 -26.70 7.43
N SER A 344 -7.45 -26.13 6.97
CA SER A 344 -6.14 -26.41 7.53
C SER A 344 -5.87 -25.64 8.81
N ASP A 345 -6.66 -24.63 9.14
CA ASP A 345 -6.48 -23.83 10.35
C ASP A 345 -6.86 -24.68 11.57
N VAL A 346 -6.17 -24.50 12.70
CA VAL A 346 -6.46 -25.18 13.98
C VAL A 346 -7.93 -24.95 14.37
N ASP A 347 -8.56 -25.98 14.92
CA ASP A 347 -9.99 -25.94 15.21
C ASP A 347 -10.30 -25.03 16.39
N TYR A 348 -11.55 -24.58 16.48
CA TYR A 348 -11.97 -23.66 17.55
C TYR A 348 -11.87 -24.34 18.92
N GLU A 349 -12.14 -25.65 18.96
CA GLU A 349 -12.12 -26.49 20.14
C GLU A 349 -10.74 -26.48 20.81
N ASP A 350 -9.65 -26.54 20.06
CA ASP A 350 -8.28 -26.49 20.61
C ASP A 350 -8.02 -25.16 21.34
N PHE A 351 -8.42 -24.04 20.73
CA PHE A 351 -8.32 -22.72 21.37
C PHE A 351 -9.28 -22.57 22.55
N PHE A 352 -10.47 -23.19 22.48
CA PHE A 352 -11.43 -23.18 23.58
C PHE A 352 -10.86 -23.91 24.80
N GLU A 353 -10.33 -25.12 24.61
CA GLU A 353 -9.69 -25.89 25.68
C GLU A 353 -8.51 -25.13 26.31
N LEU A 354 -7.66 -24.50 25.47
CA LEU A 354 -6.57 -23.68 25.96
C LEU A 354 -7.05 -22.50 26.81
N LYS A 355 -8.12 -21.82 26.39
CA LYS A 355 -8.69 -20.66 27.11
C LYS A 355 -9.32 -21.04 28.44
N GLU A 356 -9.86 -22.25 28.57
CA GLU A 356 -10.44 -22.75 29.84
C GLU A 356 -9.36 -23.24 30.82
N ALA A 357 -8.10 -23.39 30.39
CA ALA A 357 -7.02 -23.84 31.26
C ALA A 357 -6.69 -22.80 32.35
N PRO A 358 -6.48 -23.22 33.62
CA PRO A 358 -6.22 -22.30 34.73
C PRO A 358 -4.86 -21.58 34.66
N THR A 359 -3.96 -22.05 33.79
CA THR A 359 -2.66 -21.45 33.51
C THR A 359 -2.68 -20.52 32.29
N THR A 360 -3.86 -20.29 31.71
CA THR A 360 -4.05 -19.41 30.56
C THR A 360 -4.79 -18.15 30.97
N PHE A 361 -4.22 -17.00 30.62
CA PHE A 361 -4.93 -15.73 30.67
C PHE A 361 -5.69 -15.49 29.37
N VAL A 362 -6.89 -14.89 29.45
CA VAL A 362 -7.65 -14.46 28.27
C VAL A 362 -7.91 -12.96 28.35
N GLY A 363 -7.44 -12.22 27.35
CA GLY A 363 -7.65 -10.78 27.20
C GLY A 363 -8.36 -10.44 25.89
N GLU A 364 -8.93 -9.24 25.79
CA GLU A 364 -9.64 -8.76 24.60
C GLU A 364 -9.14 -7.39 24.16
N LEU A 365 -8.97 -7.22 22.85
CA LEU A 365 -8.75 -5.96 22.15
C LEU A 365 -10.01 -5.59 21.37
N ARG A 366 -10.75 -4.62 21.87
CA ARG A 366 -12.08 -4.22 21.37
C ARG A 366 -11.99 -3.10 20.34
N SER A 367 -11.03 -2.18 20.45
CA SER A 367 -10.96 -1.04 19.52
C SER A 367 -10.42 -1.44 18.15
N GLN A 368 -11.23 -1.22 17.11
CA GLN A 368 -10.86 -1.36 15.71
C GLN A 368 -10.27 -0.03 15.18
N PHE A 369 -9.00 -0.04 14.74
CA PHE A 369 -8.29 1.18 14.32
C PHE A 369 -8.05 1.29 12.82
N ARG A 370 -8.15 0.17 12.09
CA ARG A 370 -7.84 0.11 10.66
C ARG A 370 -8.87 0.87 9.82
N VAL A 371 -10.15 0.67 10.13
CA VAL A 371 -11.25 1.19 9.31
C VAL A 371 -11.77 2.49 9.91
N LYS A 372 -11.77 3.59 9.16
CA LYS A 372 -12.32 4.88 9.64
C LYS A 372 -13.82 4.85 9.91
N GLY A 373 -14.52 3.82 9.46
CA GLY A 373 -15.91 3.54 9.83
C GLY A 373 -16.11 3.09 11.28
N GLY A 374 -15.03 2.78 12.00
CA GLY A 374 -15.05 2.40 13.42
C GLY A 374 -15.77 1.09 13.70
N THR A 375 -16.11 0.86 14.97
CA THR A 375 -16.86 -0.32 15.44
C THR A 375 -18.24 -0.43 14.79
N ASN A 376 -18.92 0.70 14.56
CA ASN A 376 -20.22 0.72 13.88
C ASN A 376 -20.17 0.07 12.48
N TYR A 377 -19.07 0.26 11.74
CA TYR A 377 -18.88 -0.40 10.45
C TYR A 377 -18.69 -1.90 10.59
N VAL A 378 -17.88 -2.34 11.56
CA VAL A 378 -17.64 -3.77 11.82
C VAL A 378 -18.94 -4.48 12.16
N ASP A 379 -19.72 -3.91 13.08
CA ASP A 379 -21.01 -4.46 13.51
C ASP A 379 -22.03 -4.44 12.37
N PHE A 380 -22.02 -3.40 11.54
CA PHE A 380 -22.87 -3.32 10.35
C PHE A 380 -22.54 -4.43 9.34
N ILE A 381 -21.25 -4.64 9.02
CA ILE A 381 -20.81 -5.70 8.11
C ILE A 381 -21.16 -7.08 8.66
N ASP A 382 -20.97 -7.32 9.96
CA ASP A 382 -21.32 -8.60 10.58
C ASP A 382 -22.81 -8.92 10.43
N ARG A 383 -23.68 -7.93 10.68
CA ARG A 383 -25.13 -8.09 10.54
C ARG A 383 -25.58 -8.15 9.07
N LEU A 384 -24.95 -7.40 8.17
CA LEU A 384 -25.18 -7.44 6.73
C LEU A 384 -24.92 -8.85 6.18
N LEU A 385 -23.77 -9.43 6.50
CA LEU A 385 -23.40 -10.76 6.00
C LEU A 385 -24.24 -11.89 6.62
N LYS A 386 -24.74 -11.69 7.85
CA LYS A 386 -25.64 -12.64 8.53
C LYS A 386 -27.11 -12.48 8.12
N GLY A 387 -27.45 -11.50 7.27
CA GLY A 387 -28.84 -11.21 6.88
C GLY A 387 -29.70 -10.71 8.05
N LYS A 388 -29.09 -10.03 9.02
CA LYS A 388 -29.71 -9.58 10.28
C LYS A 388 -29.97 -8.07 10.34
N LEU A 389 -29.87 -7.37 9.21
CA LEU A 389 -30.22 -5.94 9.14
C LEU A 389 -31.71 -5.77 8.87
N ASP A 390 -32.33 -4.83 9.58
CA ASP A 390 -33.69 -4.40 9.28
C ASP A 390 -33.71 -3.45 8.07
N GLN A 391 -34.83 -3.38 7.34
CA GLN A 391 -34.96 -2.55 6.12
C GLN A 391 -34.72 -1.04 6.35
N SER A 392 -34.92 -0.55 7.58
CA SER A 392 -34.65 0.85 7.93
C SER A 392 -33.17 1.14 8.14
N GLU A 393 -32.34 0.11 8.34
CA GLU A 393 -30.93 0.27 8.63
C GLU A 393 -30.13 0.48 7.36
N LYS A 394 -29.61 1.70 7.19
CA LYS A 394 -28.77 2.10 6.06
C LYS A 394 -27.42 2.57 6.56
N TRP A 395 -26.37 2.21 5.83
CA TRP A 395 -25.03 2.71 6.12
C TRP A 395 -24.91 4.19 5.74
N GLN A 396 -24.52 5.01 6.71
CA GLN A 396 -24.11 6.40 6.49
C GLN A 396 -22.99 6.76 7.47
N ALA A 397 -21.92 7.36 6.96
CA ALA A 397 -20.82 7.88 7.76
C ALA A 397 -20.10 9.01 7.01
N ASP A 398 -19.67 10.05 7.73
CA ASP A 398 -18.98 11.20 7.14
C ASP A 398 -17.51 10.92 6.82
N HIS A 399 -16.93 9.89 7.43
CA HIS A 399 -15.49 9.62 7.39
C HIS A 399 -15.12 8.25 6.79
N TYR A 400 -16.10 7.52 6.24
CA TYR A 400 -15.88 6.25 5.58
C TYR A 400 -16.88 6.01 4.45
N GLU A 401 -16.36 5.80 3.24
CA GLU A 401 -17.20 5.54 2.08
C GLU A 401 -17.51 4.05 1.96
N PHE A 402 -18.79 3.68 2.01
CA PHE A 402 -19.21 2.32 1.67
C PHE A 402 -20.34 2.41 0.64
N LYS A 403 -20.04 2.03 -0.60
CA LYS A 403 -20.89 2.31 -1.78
C LYS A 403 -21.09 1.05 -2.60
N LEU A 404 -22.31 0.85 -3.12
CA LEU A 404 -22.63 -0.20 -4.08
C LEU A 404 -22.70 0.40 -5.48
N PHE A 405 -21.99 -0.18 -6.45
CA PHE A 405 -21.97 0.25 -7.83
C PHE A 405 -22.84 -0.66 -8.69
N GLU A 406 -23.61 -0.06 -9.60
CA GLU A 406 -24.36 -0.78 -10.63
C GLU A 406 -23.44 -1.35 -11.74
N SER A 407 -22.37 -0.62 -12.05
CA SER A 407 -21.44 -0.90 -13.14
C SER A 407 -20.08 -1.33 -12.59
N ALA A 408 -19.60 -2.52 -12.98
CA ALA A 408 -18.29 -3.00 -12.51
C ALA A 408 -17.16 -2.09 -13.05
N LYS A 409 -17.32 -1.60 -14.28
CA LYS A 409 -16.37 -0.69 -14.91
C LYS A 409 -16.18 0.60 -14.10
N GLU A 410 -17.28 1.24 -13.69
CA GLU A 410 -17.22 2.49 -12.93
C GLU A 410 -16.59 2.30 -11.56
N MET A 411 -16.88 1.18 -10.90
CA MET A 411 -16.20 0.83 -9.65
C MET A 411 -14.68 0.68 -9.86
N VAL A 412 -14.26 0.00 -10.93
CA VAL A 412 -12.84 -0.18 -11.28
C VAL A 412 -12.17 1.16 -11.54
N ASP A 413 -12.81 2.04 -12.31
CA ASP A 413 -12.29 3.37 -12.63
C ASP A 413 -12.15 4.23 -11.35
N ALA A 414 -13.14 4.21 -10.46
CA ALA A 414 -13.09 4.90 -9.17
C ALA A 414 -11.95 4.37 -8.26
N ILE A 415 -11.68 3.07 -8.27
CA ILE A 415 -10.54 2.50 -7.53
C ILE A 415 -9.21 2.95 -8.12
N LYS A 416 -9.09 3.06 -9.44
CA LYS A 416 -7.87 3.57 -10.10
C LYS A 416 -7.64 5.05 -9.77
N GLU A 417 -8.69 5.87 -9.74
CA GLU A 417 -8.60 7.27 -9.33
C GLU A 417 -8.16 7.42 -7.88
N ASN A 418 -8.73 6.61 -6.98
CA ASN A 418 -8.30 6.55 -5.58
C ASN A 418 -6.84 6.06 -5.44
N ASP A 419 -6.38 5.15 -6.30
CA ASP A 419 -4.98 4.71 -6.30
C ASP A 419 -4.02 5.83 -6.74
N LEU A 420 -4.40 6.64 -7.73
CA LEU A 420 -3.59 7.79 -8.17
C LEU A 420 -3.44 8.84 -7.06
N SER A 421 -4.48 9.05 -6.25
CA SER A 421 -4.50 10.09 -5.22
C SER A 421 -3.96 9.63 -3.86
N LYS A 422 -4.18 8.37 -3.47
CA LYS A 422 -3.82 7.82 -2.14
C LYS A 422 -2.85 6.65 -2.19
N GLY A 423 -2.67 6.00 -3.34
CA GLY A 423 -1.99 4.71 -3.44
C GLY A 423 -2.76 3.59 -2.72
N LEU A 424 -2.24 2.36 -2.81
CA LEU A 424 -2.77 1.16 -2.15
C LEU A 424 -4.29 0.97 -2.28
N SER A 425 -4.87 1.36 -3.42
CA SER A 425 -6.27 1.11 -3.73
C SER A 425 -6.37 -0.09 -4.67
N ARG A 426 -7.08 -1.15 -4.27
CA ARG A 426 -7.00 -2.46 -4.94
C ARG A 426 -8.35 -3.09 -5.20
N LEU A 427 -8.44 -3.86 -6.28
CA LEU A 427 -9.56 -4.74 -6.55
C LEU A 427 -9.35 -6.08 -5.84
N VAL A 428 -10.39 -6.58 -5.20
CA VAL A 428 -10.37 -7.85 -4.44
C VAL A 428 -11.63 -8.63 -4.74
N SER A 429 -11.56 -9.95 -4.74
CA SER A 429 -12.74 -10.79 -4.88
C SER A 429 -12.61 -12.13 -4.15
N GLY A 430 -13.75 -12.78 -3.91
CA GLY A 430 -13.81 -14.20 -3.56
C GLY A 430 -13.48 -15.10 -4.76
N TYR A 431 -13.32 -16.40 -4.52
CA TYR A 431 -12.87 -17.34 -5.55
C TYR A 431 -14.00 -17.81 -6.49
N SER A 432 -14.64 -16.88 -7.18
CA SER A 432 -15.73 -17.17 -8.12
C SER A 432 -15.30 -17.66 -9.49
N TRP A 433 -14.03 -17.49 -9.84
CA TRP A 433 -13.51 -17.76 -11.19
C TRP A 433 -12.32 -18.71 -11.17
N PRO A 434 -12.17 -19.55 -12.21
CA PRO A 434 -10.94 -20.32 -12.41
C PRO A 434 -9.75 -19.39 -12.66
N TRP A 435 -8.57 -19.82 -12.25
CA TRP A 435 -7.31 -19.07 -12.44
C TRP A 435 -6.55 -19.58 -13.66
N ILE A 436 -6.99 -19.14 -14.83
CA ILE A 436 -6.47 -19.49 -16.16
C ILE A 436 -5.10 -18.84 -16.37
N SER A 437 -4.95 -17.58 -15.96
CA SER A 437 -3.75 -16.76 -16.17
C SER A 437 -2.51 -17.28 -15.44
N LYS A 438 -2.70 -18.13 -14.42
CA LYS A 438 -1.62 -18.82 -13.71
C LYS A 438 -0.74 -19.67 -14.63
N LYS A 439 -1.30 -20.20 -15.72
CA LYS A 439 -0.56 -20.98 -16.72
C LYS A 439 -0.30 -20.19 -18.01
N ASN A 440 -1.17 -19.24 -18.35
CA ASN A 440 -1.05 -18.40 -19.53
C ASN A 440 -1.15 -16.93 -19.13
N GLN A 441 -0.02 -16.23 -19.02
CA GLN A 441 0.03 -14.86 -18.52
C GLN A 441 -0.73 -13.85 -19.39
N GLU A 442 -1.09 -14.17 -20.63
CA GLU A 442 -1.87 -13.28 -21.50
C GLU A 442 -3.38 -13.44 -21.31
N ALA A 443 -3.83 -14.53 -20.67
CA ALA A 443 -5.24 -14.80 -20.46
C ALA A 443 -5.89 -13.87 -19.42
N PHE A 444 -7.21 -13.73 -19.53
CA PHE A 444 -8.06 -13.09 -18.53
C PHE A 444 -8.85 -14.16 -17.77
N ASP A 445 -9.06 -13.93 -16.48
CA ASP A 445 -9.68 -14.89 -15.57
C ASP A 445 -11.13 -14.55 -15.28
N ILE A 446 -11.39 -13.25 -15.12
CA ILE A 446 -12.64 -12.71 -14.61
C ILE A 446 -13.27 -11.89 -15.73
N THR A 447 -14.50 -12.24 -16.09
CA THR A 447 -15.33 -11.46 -17.02
C THR A 447 -16.59 -11.04 -16.29
N VAL A 448 -16.73 -9.75 -16.03
CA VAL A 448 -17.89 -9.15 -15.35
C VAL A 448 -18.26 -7.89 -16.09
N ASP A 449 -19.54 -7.66 -16.36
CA ASP A 449 -20.03 -6.40 -16.96
C ASP A 449 -19.25 -5.91 -18.20
N GLY A 450 -18.83 -6.84 -19.07
CA GLY A 450 -18.05 -6.54 -20.28
C GLY A 450 -16.57 -6.19 -20.06
N ILE A 451 -16.10 -6.07 -18.81
CA ILE A 451 -14.68 -5.88 -18.50
C ILE A 451 -13.97 -7.22 -18.33
N LEU A 452 -12.71 -7.26 -18.77
CA LEU A 452 -11.80 -8.40 -18.64
C LEU A 452 -10.75 -8.08 -17.58
N LEU A 453 -10.72 -8.90 -16.54
CA LEU A 453 -9.84 -8.74 -15.40
C LEU A 453 -9.01 -10.00 -15.19
N ARG A 454 -7.85 -9.84 -14.55
CA ARG A 454 -6.90 -10.92 -14.27
C ARG A 454 -6.68 -11.04 -12.78
N TRP A 455 -6.54 -12.26 -12.28
CA TRP A 455 -6.05 -12.51 -10.93
C TRP A 455 -4.61 -12.00 -10.78
N ASN A 456 -4.20 -11.82 -9.53
CA ASN A 456 -2.85 -11.38 -9.16
C ASN A 456 -1.73 -12.17 -9.88
N THR A 457 -0.70 -11.50 -10.38
CA THR A 457 0.44 -12.18 -11.06
C THR A 457 1.49 -12.73 -10.10
N THR A 458 1.62 -12.12 -8.92
CA THR A 458 2.50 -12.59 -7.82
C THR A 458 1.68 -12.96 -6.60
N ASN A 459 2.12 -13.97 -5.85
CA ASN A 459 1.49 -14.35 -4.58
C ASN A 459 2.16 -13.71 -3.36
N ILE A 460 3.35 -13.13 -3.55
CA ILE A 460 4.12 -12.50 -2.47
C ILE A 460 4.14 -11.02 -2.74
N ASP A 461 3.70 -10.24 -1.74
CA ASP A 461 3.74 -8.77 -1.77
C ASP A 461 3.00 -8.16 -2.97
N TRP A 462 1.92 -8.81 -3.41
CA TRP A 462 1.12 -8.37 -4.55
C TRP A 462 0.58 -6.96 -4.36
N VAL A 463 0.11 -6.62 -3.16
CA VAL A 463 -0.49 -5.32 -2.84
C VAL A 463 0.44 -4.16 -3.20
N ASN A 464 1.75 -4.35 -3.04
CA ASN A 464 2.78 -3.34 -3.32
C ASN A 464 3.36 -3.44 -4.76
N SER A 465 2.92 -4.41 -5.56
CA SER A 465 3.41 -4.56 -6.94
C SER A 465 2.88 -3.46 -7.86
N SER A 466 3.69 -3.02 -8.83
CA SER A 466 3.37 -1.88 -9.70
C SER A 466 2.13 -2.08 -10.57
N ASN A 467 1.80 -3.32 -10.92
CA ASN A 467 0.62 -3.64 -11.74
C ASN A 467 -0.62 -4.04 -10.91
N ALA A 468 -0.53 -4.04 -9.58
CA ALA A 468 -1.59 -4.55 -8.70
C ALA A 468 -2.95 -3.85 -8.91
N VAL A 469 -2.94 -2.56 -9.27
CA VAL A 469 -4.15 -1.77 -9.53
C VAL A 469 -4.96 -2.26 -10.74
N ASN A 470 -4.32 -2.97 -11.68
CA ASN A 470 -4.97 -3.54 -12.86
C ASN A 470 -5.33 -5.03 -12.68
N GLU A 471 -5.03 -5.60 -11.51
CA GLU A 471 -5.26 -7.00 -11.18
C GLU A 471 -6.28 -7.12 -10.05
N VAL A 472 -6.84 -8.31 -9.88
CA VAL A 472 -7.75 -8.64 -8.78
C VAL A 472 -7.01 -9.53 -7.80
N GLY A 473 -6.98 -9.10 -6.55
CA GLY A 473 -6.45 -9.88 -5.44
C GLY A 473 -7.51 -10.79 -4.83
N CYS A 474 -7.05 -11.68 -3.95
CA CYS A 474 -7.91 -12.51 -3.12
C CYS A 474 -7.59 -12.26 -1.64
N ILE A 475 -8.30 -12.97 -0.76
CA ILE A 475 -8.02 -12.92 0.67
C ILE A 475 -6.57 -13.27 1.01
N HIS A 476 -5.94 -14.24 0.31
CA HIS A 476 -4.57 -14.66 0.62
C HIS A 476 -3.50 -13.63 0.24
N THR A 477 -3.76 -12.80 -0.78
CA THR A 477 -2.81 -11.78 -1.22
C THR A 477 -3.01 -10.45 -0.51
N THR A 478 -4.18 -10.25 0.10
CA THR A 478 -4.51 -9.04 0.87
C THR A 478 -4.34 -9.22 2.37
N GLN A 479 -4.11 -10.45 2.84
CA GLN A 479 -3.95 -10.73 4.27
C GLN A 479 -2.67 -10.14 4.85
N GLY A 480 -2.82 -9.51 6.01
CA GLY A 480 -1.77 -8.73 6.64
C GLY A 480 -1.52 -7.36 5.99
N TYR A 481 -2.32 -6.92 5.00
CA TYR A 481 -2.18 -5.60 4.40
C TYR A 481 -3.39 -4.70 4.68
N ASP A 482 -3.10 -3.42 4.91
CA ASP A 482 -4.08 -2.33 4.98
C ASP A 482 -4.16 -1.64 3.61
N LEU A 483 -5.37 -1.53 3.06
CA LEU A 483 -5.65 -0.86 1.79
C LEU A 483 -6.22 0.54 2.07
N ASN A 484 -5.94 1.52 1.21
CA ASN A 484 -6.59 2.83 1.36
C ASN A 484 -8.05 2.75 0.90
N TYR A 485 -8.29 2.20 -0.29
CA TYR A 485 -9.61 1.83 -0.79
C TYR A 485 -9.62 0.39 -1.31
N ALA A 486 -10.75 -0.30 -1.17
CA ALA A 486 -10.94 -1.64 -1.72
C ALA A 486 -12.18 -1.68 -2.62
N GLY A 487 -12.01 -2.15 -3.86
CA GLY A 487 -13.12 -2.51 -4.73
C GLY A 487 -13.38 -4.01 -4.64
N ILE A 488 -14.50 -4.41 -4.06
CA ILE A 488 -14.83 -5.81 -3.82
C ILE A 488 -15.88 -6.28 -4.83
N ILE A 489 -15.47 -7.25 -5.63
CA ILE A 489 -16.37 -7.96 -6.55
C ILE A 489 -16.93 -9.16 -5.78
N LEU A 490 -18.22 -9.14 -5.47
CA LEU A 490 -18.96 -10.29 -4.97
C LEU A 490 -19.34 -11.16 -6.17
N GLY A 491 -18.73 -12.34 -6.24
CA GLY A 491 -18.88 -13.25 -7.37
C GLY A 491 -20.22 -14.01 -7.37
N LYS A 492 -20.33 -15.01 -8.24
CA LYS A 492 -21.50 -15.90 -8.38
C LYS A 492 -21.53 -17.06 -7.39
N GLU A 493 -20.56 -17.17 -6.50
CA GLU A 493 -20.54 -18.16 -5.42
C GLU A 493 -21.36 -17.72 -4.20
N ILE A 494 -21.78 -16.46 -4.16
CA ILE A 494 -22.55 -15.86 -3.08
C ILE A 494 -23.82 -15.22 -3.64
N THR A 495 -24.95 -15.52 -3.04
CA THR A 495 -26.27 -14.99 -3.41
C THR A 495 -27.08 -14.65 -2.16
N TYR A 496 -28.18 -13.94 -2.33
CA TYR A 496 -29.15 -13.69 -1.27
C TYR A 496 -30.47 -14.38 -1.62
N ASN A 497 -31.01 -15.15 -0.68
CA ASN A 497 -32.30 -15.80 -0.85
C ASN A 497 -33.40 -14.91 -0.23
N PRO A 498 -34.30 -14.31 -1.02
CA PRO A 498 -35.36 -13.43 -0.51
C PRO A 498 -36.38 -14.14 0.38
N ASP A 499 -36.59 -15.46 0.21
CA ASP A 499 -37.56 -16.23 0.96
C ASP A 499 -37.05 -16.56 2.36
N THR A 500 -35.80 -17.02 2.46
CA THR A 500 -35.16 -17.34 3.75
C THR A 500 -34.55 -16.12 4.44
N LYS A 501 -34.42 -15.01 3.70
CA LYS A 501 -33.74 -13.77 4.11
C LYS A 501 -32.29 -13.97 4.54
N GLN A 502 -31.61 -14.92 3.90
CA GLN A 502 -30.23 -15.28 4.23
C GLN A 502 -29.33 -15.24 3.00
N ILE A 503 -28.06 -14.94 3.26
CA ILE A 503 -27.00 -15.18 2.27
C ILE A 503 -26.79 -16.69 2.12
N GLU A 504 -26.68 -17.16 0.88
CA GLU A 504 -26.43 -18.55 0.52
C GLU A 504 -25.19 -18.67 -0.36
N ILE A 505 -24.52 -19.83 -0.31
CA ILE A 505 -23.32 -20.11 -1.07
C ILE A 505 -23.61 -21.15 -2.16
N ILE A 506 -23.20 -20.84 -3.38
CA ILE A 506 -23.25 -21.74 -4.53
C ILE A 506 -21.89 -22.42 -4.66
N LYS A 507 -21.77 -23.60 -4.04
CA LYS A 507 -20.53 -24.37 -3.94
C LYS A 507 -19.86 -24.60 -5.29
N GLU A 508 -20.65 -24.81 -6.35
CA GLU A 508 -20.21 -25.08 -7.72
C GLU A 508 -19.38 -23.93 -8.30
N ASN A 509 -19.69 -22.70 -7.92
CA ASN A 509 -19.00 -21.49 -8.37
C ASN A 509 -17.81 -21.11 -7.46
N TYR A 510 -17.55 -21.86 -6.39
CA TYR A 510 -16.39 -21.65 -5.53
C TYR A 510 -15.19 -22.49 -6.00
N HIS A 511 -14.16 -21.81 -6.52
CA HIS A 511 -13.01 -22.39 -7.20
C HIS A 511 -11.73 -22.46 -6.36
N ASP A 512 -11.76 -22.10 -5.07
CA ASP A 512 -10.62 -22.38 -4.18
C ASP A 512 -10.59 -23.86 -3.79
N LYS A 513 -9.67 -24.59 -4.43
CA LYS A 513 -9.48 -26.02 -4.18
C LYS A 513 -9.06 -26.30 -2.73
N ALA A 514 -8.23 -25.46 -2.13
CA ALA A 514 -7.72 -25.70 -0.78
C ALA A 514 -8.80 -25.43 0.29
N GLY A 515 -9.62 -24.40 0.07
CA GLY A 515 -10.76 -24.04 0.91
C GLY A 515 -11.99 -24.94 0.73
N ARG A 516 -12.14 -25.66 -0.40
CA ARG A 516 -13.29 -26.57 -0.63
C ARG A 516 -13.02 -28.04 -0.30
N THR A 517 -11.79 -28.50 -0.52
CA THR A 517 -11.46 -29.95 -0.40
C THR A 517 -11.64 -30.41 1.05
N GLY A 518 -12.29 -31.56 1.27
CA GLY A 518 -12.49 -32.09 2.62
C GLY A 518 -13.54 -31.38 3.48
N ILE A 519 -14.30 -30.42 2.94
CA ILE A 519 -15.51 -29.88 3.58
C ILE A 519 -16.76 -30.60 3.05
N ASN A 520 -17.35 -31.39 3.93
CA ASN A 520 -18.58 -32.14 3.65
C ASN A 520 -19.83 -31.37 4.07
N ASP A 521 -19.75 -30.57 5.12
CA ASP A 521 -20.86 -29.76 5.63
C ASP A 521 -20.97 -28.41 4.87
N PRO A 522 -22.09 -28.15 4.17
CA PRO A 522 -22.33 -26.86 3.52
C PRO A 522 -22.33 -25.65 4.48
N ALA A 523 -22.71 -25.82 5.74
CA ALA A 523 -22.73 -24.74 6.73
C ALA A 523 -21.30 -24.24 7.04
N VAL A 524 -20.36 -25.17 7.24
CA VAL A 524 -18.95 -24.86 7.45
C VAL A 524 -18.35 -24.12 6.26
N LEU A 525 -18.67 -24.55 5.02
CA LEU A 525 -18.21 -23.84 3.82
C LEU A 525 -18.81 -22.42 3.73
N LYS A 526 -20.09 -22.27 4.09
CA LYS A 526 -20.76 -20.96 4.15
C LYS A 526 -20.03 -20.03 5.12
N ASP A 527 -19.75 -20.49 6.33
CA ASP A 527 -19.09 -19.70 7.35
C ASP A 527 -17.68 -19.26 6.92
N TYR A 528 -16.89 -20.15 6.31
CA TYR A 528 -15.58 -19.76 5.78
C TYR A 528 -15.67 -18.69 4.70
N ILE A 529 -16.63 -18.81 3.76
CA ILE A 529 -16.77 -17.81 2.68
C ILE A 529 -17.28 -16.48 3.23
N LEU A 530 -18.21 -16.49 4.19
CA LEU A 530 -18.65 -15.28 4.88
C LEU A 530 -17.50 -14.63 5.65
N ASN A 531 -16.66 -15.41 6.34
CA ASN A 531 -15.46 -14.92 7.02
C ASN A 531 -14.44 -14.32 6.03
N ILE A 532 -14.26 -14.93 4.86
CA ILE A 532 -13.44 -14.37 3.77
C ILE A 532 -13.97 -12.98 3.38
N TYR A 533 -15.27 -12.88 3.09
CA TYR A 533 -15.89 -11.61 2.70
C TYR A 533 -15.83 -10.57 3.82
N LYS A 534 -16.17 -10.93 5.07
CA LYS A 534 -16.01 -10.08 6.25
C LYS A 534 -14.59 -9.55 6.35
N THR A 535 -13.61 -10.43 6.22
CA THR A 535 -12.21 -10.05 6.34
C THR A 535 -11.79 -9.06 5.25
N ILE A 536 -12.17 -9.26 3.98
CA ILE A 536 -11.81 -8.31 2.90
C ILE A 536 -12.58 -6.98 2.99
N LEU A 537 -13.84 -7.00 3.44
CA LEU A 537 -14.66 -5.79 3.65
C LEU A 537 -14.10 -4.89 4.75
N LEU A 538 -13.34 -5.45 5.69
CA LEU A 538 -12.71 -4.72 6.80
C LEU A 538 -11.24 -4.32 6.52
N ARG A 539 -10.75 -4.44 5.27
CA ARG A 539 -9.36 -4.09 4.93
C ARG A 539 -9.11 -2.63 4.58
N ALA A 540 -10.11 -1.93 4.04
CA ALA A 540 -9.92 -0.58 3.55
C ALA A 540 -10.03 0.46 4.67
N ILE A 541 -9.10 1.42 4.68
CA ILE A 541 -9.02 2.50 5.68
C ILE A 541 -10.04 3.60 5.40
N HIS A 542 -10.16 4.03 4.14
CA HIS A 542 -10.96 5.19 3.73
C HIS A 542 -12.32 4.81 3.14
N GLY A 543 -12.39 3.72 2.39
CA GLY A 543 -13.65 3.28 1.83
C GLY A 543 -13.62 1.96 1.09
N THR A 544 -14.77 1.32 1.01
CA THR A 544 -15.01 0.07 0.32
C THR A 544 -16.10 0.25 -0.73
N TYR A 545 -15.82 -0.16 -1.96
CA TYR A 545 -16.77 -0.12 -3.08
C TYR A 545 -17.17 -1.54 -3.45
N LEU A 546 -18.45 -1.80 -3.63
CA LEU A 546 -18.98 -3.12 -3.93
C LEU A 546 -19.54 -3.19 -5.35
N TYR A 547 -19.35 -4.34 -5.98
CA TYR A 547 -20.11 -4.77 -7.14
C TYR A 547 -20.56 -6.21 -6.94
N ALA A 548 -21.88 -6.46 -7.03
CA ALA A 548 -22.45 -7.79 -6.88
C ALA A 548 -22.86 -8.39 -8.23
N CYS A 549 -22.30 -9.55 -8.58
CA CYS A 549 -22.62 -10.25 -9.82
C CYS A 549 -24.03 -10.82 -9.82
N ASP A 550 -24.50 -11.29 -8.67
CA ASP A 550 -25.84 -11.84 -8.47
C ASP A 550 -26.88 -10.74 -8.24
N GLU A 551 -28.04 -10.86 -8.88
CA GLU A 551 -29.08 -9.83 -8.85
C GLU A 551 -29.80 -9.77 -7.50
N HIS A 552 -30.10 -10.92 -6.89
CA HIS A 552 -30.76 -10.95 -5.58
C HIS A 552 -29.87 -10.36 -4.49
N LEU A 553 -28.57 -10.70 -4.50
CA LEU A 553 -27.60 -10.10 -3.60
C LEU A 553 -27.46 -8.59 -3.85
N ARG A 554 -27.42 -8.15 -5.10
CA ARG A 554 -27.35 -6.71 -5.43
C ARG A 554 -28.56 -5.95 -4.90
N ASN A 555 -29.77 -6.50 -5.07
CA ASN A 555 -31.00 -5.89 -4.58
C ASN A 555 -31.00 -5.78 -3.05
N TYR A 556 -30.62 -6.86 -2.35
CA TYR A 556 -30.44 -6.84 -0.89
C TYR A 556 -29.46 -5.76 -0.44
N LEU A 557 -28.28 -5.68 -1.06
CA LEU A 557 -27.28 -4.67 -0.71
C LEU A 557 -27.75 -3.25 -1.00
N ARG A 558 -28.53 -3.04 -2.08
CA ARG A 558 -29.09 -1.73 -2.45
C ARG A 558 -30.07 -1.18 -1.41
N GLU A 559 -30.73 -2.05 -0.64
CA GLU A 559 -31.61 -1.61 0.45
C GLU A 559 -30.84 -0.91 1.57
N HIS A 560 -29.60 -1.35 1.82
CA HIS A 560 -28.80 -0.94 2.96
C HIS A 560 -27.67 0.03 2.63
N LEU A 561 -27.28 0.17 1.36
CA LEU A 561 -26.09 0.91 0.93
C LEU A 561 -26.40 2.08 0.00
N PRO A 562 -25.62 3.17 0.04
CA PRO A 562 -25.59 4.18 -1.01
C PRO A 562 -25.32 3.54 -2.37
N PHE A 563 -26.29 3.67 -3.29
CA PHE A 563 -26.22 3.07 -4.62
C PHE A 563 -25.75 4.09 -5.66
N ILE A 564 -24.69 3.75 -6.37
CA ILE A 564 -24.15 4.51 -7.49
C ILE A 564 -24.74 3.88 -8.75
N GLU A 565 -25.75 4.55 -9.31
CA GLU A 565 -26.34 4.17 -10.58
C GLU A 565 -25.30 4.27 -11.69
N ARG A 566 -25.42 3.38 -12.67
CA ARG A 566 -24.59 3.42 -13.87
C ARG A 566 -24.74 4.82 -14.44
N GLN A 567 -23.62 5.52 -14.56
CA GLN A 567 -23.62 6.70 -15.38
C GLN A 567 -23.97 6.22 -16.78
N HIS A 568 -25.14 6.64 -17.27
CA HIS A 568 -25.45 6.58 -18.68
C HIS A 568 -24.48 7.54 -19.39
N THR A 569 -23.21 7.13 -19.51
CA THR A 569 -22.47 7.38 -20.72
C THR A 569 -23.25 6.65 -21.81
N GLU A 570 -24.28 7.32 -22.36
CA GLU A 570 -24.27 7.44 -23.81
C GLU A 570 -22.82 7.75 -24.13
N ALA A 571 -22.11 6.82 -24.77
CA ALA A 571 -20.78 7.11 -25.29
C ALA A 571 -20.92 8.49 -25.93
N LYS A 572 -20.32 9.54 -25.33
CA LYS A 572 -20.49 10.92 -25.78
C LYS A 572 -20.30 10.83 -27.28
N LYS A 573 -21.38 10.90 -28.06
CA LYS A 573 -21.24 10.84 -29.52
C LYS A 573 -20.38 12.04 -29.80
N LEU A 574 -19.18 11.77 -30.30
CA LEU A 574 -18.20 12.80 -30.58
C LEU A 574 -18.92 13.83 -31.44
N ARG A 575 -19.25 15.00 -30.86
CA ARG A 575 -20.04 16.01 -31.56
C ARG A 575 -19.05 16.91 -32.24
N LEU A 576 -19.02 16.80 -33.54
CA LEU A 576 -18.27 17.69 -34.41
C LEU A 576 -19.16 18.90 -34.70
N TYR A 577 -18.57 20.08 -34.62
CA TYR A 577 -19.24 21.36 -34.78
C TYR A 577 -18.77 22.03 -36.07
N SER A 578 -19.63 22.84 -36.67
CA SER A 578 -19.24 23.79 -37.72
C SER A 578 -18.48 24.98 -37.12
N ALA A 579 -17.76 25.75 -37.95
CA ALA A 579 -17.00 26.91 -37.50
C ALA A 579 -17.91 28.02 -36.92
N GLU A 580 -19.19 28.06 -37.32
CA GLU A 580 -20.17 29.01 -36.78
C GLU A 580 -20.71 28.62 -35.38
N GLU A 581 -20.50 27.37 -34.94
CA GLU A 581 -21.04 26.84 -33.68
C GLU A 581 -20.05 26.86 -32.51
N VAL A 582 -18.81 27.31 -32.75
CA VAL A 582 -17.72 27.31 -31.76
C VAL A 582 -16.99 28.65 -31.73
N THR A 583 -16.13 28.84 -30.74
CA THR A 583 -15.18 29.95 -30.73
C THR A 583 -13.78 29.38 -31.02
N PRO A 584 -13.30 29.47 -32.29
CA PRO A 584 -12.03 28.90 -32.72
C PRO A 584 -10.86 29.25 -31.81
N PHE A 585 -10.12 28.23 -31.37
CA PHE A 585 -8.93 28.36 -30.53
C PHE A 585 -9.16 29.02 -29.14
N GLU A 586 -10.41 29.20 -28.72
CA GLU A 586 -10.76 29.54 -27.35
C GLU A 586 -11.37 28.34 -26.62
N ASP A 587 -12.38 27.69 -27.21
CA ASP A 587 -13.06 26.53 -26.62
C ASP A 587 -12.95 25.27 -27.48
N SER A 588 -12.31 25.37 -28.65
CA SER A 588 -12.33 24.35 -29.67
C SER A 588 -11.07 24.31 -30.51
N LEU A 589 -10.78 23.14 -31.07
CA LEU A 589 -9.69 22.91 -32.02
C LEU A 589 -10.24 22.34 -33.33
N PRO A 590 -9.61 22.67 -34.46
CA PRO A 590 -9.99 22.11 -35.75
C PRO A 590 -9.65 20.62 -35.77
N VAL A 591 -10.60 19.81 -36.20
CA VAL A 591 -10.45 18.38 -36.45
C VAL A 591 -9.99 18.19 -37.87
N VAL A 592 -8.89 17.46 -38.00
CA VAL A 592 -8.35 17.06 -39.27
C VAL A 592 -8.77 15.61 -39.49
N ASP A 593 -9.55 15.35 -40.54
CA ASP A 593 -9.99 14.01 -40.94
C ASP A 593 -8.81 13.22 -41.57
N ILE A 594 -7.81 12.97 -40.73
CA ILE A 594 -6.70 12.09 -40.98
C ILE A 594 -6.79 11.01 -39.90
N LYS A 595 -6.97 9.76 -40.30
CA LYS A 595 -6.71 8.61 -39.45
C LYS A 595 -5.27 8.21 -39.63
N ALA A 596 -4.40 8.57 -38.69
CA ALA A 596 -3.01 8.19 -38.75
C ALA A 596 -2.86 6.74 -38.24
N ALA A 597 -2.25 5.88 -39.06
CA ALA A 597 -1.98 4.52 -38.66
C ALA A 597 -0.83 4.53 -37.65
N ALA A 598 -1.09 4.04 -36.44
CA ALA A 598 -0.01 3.75 -35.51
C ALA A 598 0.83 2.57 -36.02
N GLY A 599 0.43 1.75 -37.00
CA GLY A 599 1.29 0.70 -37.57
C GLY A 599 2.26 1.23 -38.63
N GLY A 600 1.96 0.94 -39.91
CA GLY A 600 2.61 1.51 -41.08
C GLY A 600 1.98 2.85 -41.52
N TRP A 601 1.77 3.02 -42.83
CA TRP A 601 1.04 4.15 -43.40
C TRP A 601 -0.47 3.89 -43.40
N SER A 602 -1.28 4.92 -43.13
CA SER A 602 -2.75 4.83 -43.24
C SER A 602 -3.23 4.68 -44.69
N ASP A 603 -4.43 4.14 -44.86
CA ASP A 603 -5.14 4.20 -46.16
C ASP A 603 -5.33 5.65 -46.62
N LEU A 604 -5.42 5.83 -47.94
CA LEU A 604 -5.49 7.11 -48.65
C LEU A 604 -6.77 7.87 -48.26
N GLN A 605 -6.64 9.16 -47.87
CA GLN A 605 -7.75 9.99 -47.38
C GLN A 605 -7.82 11.34 -48.12
N LYS A 606 -9.04 11.81 -48.43
CA LYS A 606 -9.33 13.12 -49.05
C LYS A 606 -9.74 14.13 -47.98
N HIS A 607 -9.25 15.36 -48.10
CA HIS A 607 -9.63 16.47 -47.24
C HIS A 607 -11.00 17.05 -47.65
N GLU A 608 -11.98 16.98 -46.76
CA GLU A 608 -13.19 17.82 -46.80
C GLU A 608 -13.32 18.62 -45.47
N GLU A 609 -14.20 19.62 -45.47
CA GLU A 609 -14.28 20.84 -44.64
C GLU A 609 -13.90 20.76 -43.14
N PHE A 610 -13.44 21.89 -42.59
CA PHE A 610 -13.00 22.05 -41.19
C PHE A 610 -14.14 21.82 -40.19
N GLN A 611 -14.21 20.62 -39.62
CA GLN A 611 -15.00 20.34 -38.44
C GLN A 611 -14.23 20.77 -37.18
N TRP A 612 -14.94 21.18 -36.13
CA TRP A 612 -14.36 21.62 -34.86
C TRP A 612 -14.76 20.69 -33.73
N MET A 613 -13.86 20.53 -32.77
CA MET A 613 -14.10 19.77 -31.55
C MET A 613 -13.88 20.67 -30.36
N LYS A 614 -14.89 20.78 -29.49
CA LYS A 614 -14.71 21.42 -28.19
C LYS A 614 -13.77 20.57 -27.34
N VAL A 615 -12.84 21.21 -26.66
CA VAL A 615 -11.82 20.54 -25.86
C VAL A 615 -11.83 21.11 -24.45
N ASP A 616 -11.90 20.22 -23.46
CA ASP A 616 -11.92 20.57 -22.04
C ASP A 616 -10.56 20.26 -21.39
N GLY A 617 -10.18 21.03 -20.38
CA GLY A 617 -8.99 20.74 -19.55
C GLY A 617 -7.68 21.39 -19.97
N PHE A 618 -7.65 22.16 -21.06
CA PHE A 618 -6.51 23.02 -21.44
C PHE A 618 -6.97 24.20 -22.29
N VAL A 619 -6.14 25.24 -22.38
CA VAL A 619 -6.42 26.41 -23.25
C VAL A 619 -5.95 26.10 -24.67
N PRO A 620 -6.84 26.01 -25.66
CA PRO A 620 -6.48 25.81 -27.06
C PRO A 620 -5.57 26.93 -27.56
N LYS A 621 -4.70 26.62 -28.53
CA LYS A 621 -3.81 27.62 -29.14
C LYS A 621 -3.89 27.55 -30.65
N GLU A 622 -3.74 28.71 -31.28
CA GLU A 622 -3.61 28.80 -32.73
C GLU A 622 -2.42 27.95 -33.21
N GLY A 623 -2.65 27.15 -34.25
CA GLY A 623 -1.69 26.16 -34.74
C GLY A 623 -1.83 24.76 -34.15
N GLN A 624 -2.73 24.54 -33.19
CA GLN A 624 -3.10 23.19 -32.74
C GLN A 624 -4.26 22.61 -33.57
N PHE A 625 -4.30 21.27 -33.68
CA PHE A 625 -5.37 20.54 -34.35
C PHE A 625 -5.57 19.15 -33.75
N VAL A 626 -6.72 18.54 -33.98
CA VAL A 626 -7.08 17.21 -33.48
C VAL A 626 -7.09 16.19 -34.61
N CYS A 627 -6.55 15.00 -34.36
CA CYS A 627 -6.51 13.89 -35.31
C CYS A 627 -6.75 12.57 -34.55
N GLN A 628 -7.46 11.62 -35.16
CA GLN A 628 -7.67 10.30 -34.55
C GLN A 628 -6.50 9.38 -34.88
N VAL A 629 -5.91 8.78 -33.84
CA VAL A 629 -4.81 7.81 -33.99
C VAL A 629 -5.36 6.40 -33.86
N VAL A 630 -5.17 5.58 -34.89
CA VAL A 630 -5.69 4.20 -34.95
C VAL A 630 -4.54 3.21 -35.15
N GLY A 631 -4.47 2.19 -34.31
CA GLY A 631 -3.44 1.15 -34.29
C GLY A 631 -2.76 1.03 -32.92
N LYS A 632 -2.00 -0.04 -32.71
CA LYS A 632 -1.40 -0.37 -31.40
C LYS A 632 0.09 -0.03 -31.26
N SER A 633 0.81 0.41 -32.30
CA SER A 633 2.26 0.60 -32.17
C SER A 633 2.67 1.76 -31.24
N MET A 634 1.73 2.58 -30.77
CA MET A 634 2.02 3.70 -29.86
C MET A 634 1.34 3.51 -28.49
N ASN A 635 0.79 2.32 -28.18
CA ASN A 635 -0.09 2.09 -27.02
C ASN A 635 0.55 2.35 -25.64
N LYS A 636 1.88 2.46 -25.53
CA LYS A 636 2.56 2.92 -24.30
C LYS A 636 2.28 4.40 -23.99
N VAL A 637 1.90 5.19 -24.99
CA VAL A 637 1.70 6.65 -24.87
C VAL A 637 0.34 7.09 -25.41
N ILE A 638 -0.14 6.48 -26.50
CA ILE A 638 -1.39 6.81 -27.18
C ILE A 638 -2.22 5.52 -27.30
N PRO A 639 -3.30 5.35 -26.52
CA PRO A 639 -4.21 4.23 -26.66
C PRO A 639 -4.82 4.15 -28.08
N ASN A 640 -5.13 2.94 -28.52
CA ASN A 640 -5.73 2.72 -29.84
C ASN A 640 -7.10 3.41 -29.94
N GLY A 641 -7.32 4.21 -30.99
CA GLY A 641 -8.58 4.90 -31.25
C GLY A 641 -8.70 6.28 -30.58
N SER A 642 -7.65 6.72 -29.86
CA SER A 642 -7.61 8.01 -29.17
C SER A 642 -7.62 9.21 -30.13
N TRP A 643 -8.35 10.25 -29.74
CA TRP A 643 -8.26 11.58 -30.34
C TRP A 643 -7.11 12.34 -29.71
N CYS A 644 -6.17 12.80 -30.53
CA CYS A 644 -4.92 13.39 -30.06
C CYS A 644 -4.80 14.83 -30.54
N VAL A 645 -4.29 15.69 -29.67
CA VAL A 645 -3.94 17.07 -30.03
C VAL A 645 -2.50 17.12 -30.53
N PHE A 646 -2.34 17.71 -31.70
CA PHE A 646 -1.05 17.99 -32.33
C PHE A 646 -0.85 19.49 -32.48
N GLU A 647 0.39 19.94 -32.36
CA GLU A 647 0.79 21.30 -32.69
C GLU A 647 1.51 21.30 -34.04
N LYS A 648 1.08 22.16 -34.96
CA LYS A 648 1.67 22.28 -36.30
C LYS A 648 3.16 22.56 -36.19
N TYR A 649 3.95 21.76 -36.90
CA TYR A 649 5.39 21.90 -36.83
C TYR A 649 5.84 23.13 -37.65
N THR A 650 6.50 24.09 -36.98
CA THR A 650 6.97 25.37 -37.59
C THR A 650 8.49 25.51 -37.64
N GLY A 651 9.24 24.53 -37.11
CA GLY A 651 10.71 24.54 -37.06
C GLY A 651 11.29 24.00 -35.75
N GLY A 652 12.60 23.80 -35.69
CA GLY A 652 13.33 23.34 -34.49
C GLY A 652 13.57 21.82 -34.41
N SER A 653 14.28 21.35 -33.38
CA SER A 653 14.62 19.92 -33.25
C SER A 653 13.37 19.05 -33.07
N ARG A 654 13.37 17.92 -33.80
CA ARG A 654 12.33 16.88 -33.79
C ARG A 654 12.80 15.62 -33.04
N ASP A 655 14.08 15.55 -32.73
CA ASP A 655 14.71 14.37 -32.14
C ASP A 655 14.11 14.07 -30.76
N GLY A 656 13.69 12.82 -30.56
CA GLY A 656 13.02 12.33 -29.36
C GLY A 656 11.53 12.66 -29.25
N LYS A 657 10.95 13.45 -30.17
CA LYS A 657 9.52 13.85 -30.11
C LYS A 657 8.62 12.84 -30.80
N ILE A 658 7.39 12.72 -30.33
CA ILE A 658 6.32 12.00 -31.03
C ILE A 658 5.73 12.94 -32.08
N VAL A 659 5.73 12.49 -33.34
CA VAL A 659 5.36 13.32 -34.50
C VAL A 659 4.34 12.62 -35.36
N LEU A 660 3.44 13.41 -35.94
CA LEU A 660 2.61 13.02 -37.08
C LEU A 660 3.38 13.33 -38.36
N VAL A 661 3.63 12.30 -39.17
CA VAL A 661 4.39 12.43 -40.42
C VAL A 661 3.57 11.92 -41.60
N GLN A 662 3.83 12.52 -42.75
CA GLN A 662 3.27 12.21 -44.05
C GLN A 662 4.39 11.77 -44.99
N HIS A 663 4.14 10.77 -45.83
CA HIS A 663 5.09 10.34 -46.87
C HIS A 663 4.42 10.36 -48.25
N GLN A 664 5.04 11.05 -49.21
CA GLN A 664 4.43 11.42 -50.49
C GLN A 664 4.63 10.39 -51.64
N ASP A 665 5.53 9.42 -51.49
CA ASP A 665 5.97 8.54 -52.59
C ASP A 665 5.15 7.25 -52.81
N ILE A 666 3.94 7.16 -52.25
CA ILE A 666 2.97 6.12 -52.65
C ILE A 666 2.20 6.65 -53.87
N GLN A 667 2.92 6.91 -54.96
CA GLN A 667 2.39 7.42 -56.22
C GLN A 667 2.04 6.27 -57.17
N GLU A 668 0.86 5.66 -56.98
CA GLU A 668 0.08 5.19 -58.12
C GLU A 668 -1.36 5.70 -58.00
N SER A 669 -1.70 6.61 -58.92
CA SER A 669 -3.04 7.09 -59.31
C SER A 669 -3.82 7.99 -58.34
N ASP A 670 -3.79 9.29 -58.62
CA ASP A 670 -4.84 10.32 -58.42
C ASP A 670 -5.55 10.50 -57.05
N PHE A 671 -5.16 9.81 -55.97
CA PHE A 671 -5.91 9.83 -54.70
C PHE A 671 -5.03 9.66 -53.43
N GLY A 672 -4.44 10.73 -52.85
CA GLY A 672 -4.06 10.82 -51.41
C GLY A 672 -2.62 10.46 -50.96
N ALA A 673 -2.28 10.76 -49.69
CA ALA A 673 -0.97 10.49 -49.04
C ALA A 673 -1.15 9.69 -47.73
N GLY A 674 -0.14 8.91 -47.31
CA GLY A 674 -0.18 8.10 -46.09
C GLY A 674 0.34 8.84 -44.85
N TYR A 675 -0.27 8.60 -43.68
CA TYR A 675 0.12 9.22 -42.39
C TYR A 675 0.46 8.19 -41.30
N THR A 676 1.48 8.47 -40.49
CA THR A 676 1.82 7.67 -39.29
C THR A 676 2.23 8.54 -38.10
N VAL A 677 2.10 8.00 -36.88
CA VAL A 677 2.55 8.63 -35.64
C VAL A 677 3.61 7.76 -34.99
N LYS A 678 4.80 8.32 -34.77
CA LYS A 678 5.99 7.63 -34.23
C LYS A 678 6.88 8.56 -33.44
N ARG A 679 7.76 8.01 -32.60
CA ARG A 679 8.86 8.79 -32.01
C ARG A 679 9.96 8.98 -33.04
N TYR A 680 10.31 10.22 -33.32
CA TYR A 680 11.32 10.59 -34.31
C TYR A 680 12.72 10.55 -33.70
N ARG A 681 13.66 9.86 -34.36
CA ARG A 681 15.09 9.96 -34.07
C ARG A 681 15.90 10.25 -35.33
N SER A 682 16.88 11.14 -35.18
CA SER A 682 17.86 11.43 -36.21
C SER A 682 19.19 10.75 -35.90
N GLU A 683 19.72 9.97 -36.83
CA GLU A 683 21.06 9.40 -36.76
C GLU A 683 21.97 10.07 -37.78
N LYS A 684 23.20 10.40 -37.38
CA LYS A 684 24.25 10.92 -38.27
C LYS A 684 25.29 9.82 -38.44
N GLN A 685 25.51 9.33 -39.66
CA GLN A 685 26.66 8.48 -39.93
C GLN A 685 27.90 9.33 -40.19
N VAL A 686 29.00 8.97 -39.51
CA VAL A 686 30.32 9.55 -39.75
C VAL A 686 31.13 8.53 -40.56
N THR A 687 31.44 8.86 -41.81
CA THR A 687 32.31 8.06 -42.68
C THR A 687 33.52 8.90 -43.09
N GLY A 688 34.62 8.80 -42.33
CA GLY A 688 35.85 9.56 -42.60
C GLY A 688 35.75 11.08 -42.36
N GLU A 689 36.74 11.85 -42.82
CA GLU A 689 36.88 13.31 -42.62
C GLU A 689 35.78 14.17 -43.31
N LEU A 690 34.72 13.56 -43.83
CA LEU A 690 33.55 14.25 -44.39
C LEU A 690 32.25 13.75 -43.74
N TRP A 691 31.41 14.68 -43.31
CA TRP A 691 30.07 14.41 -42.79
C TRP A 691 29.12 14.10 -43.94
N THR A 692 28.70 12.85 -44.13
CA THR A 692 27.65 12.53 -45.12
C THR A 692 26.76 11.36 -44.69
N HIS A 693 25.45 11.59 -44.84
CA HIS A 693 24.27 10.75 -44.59
C HIS A 693 23.64 10.82 -43.19
N GLN A 694 22.44 11.43 -43.16
CA GLN A 694 21.52 11.47 -42.03
C GLN A 694 20.40 10.46 -42.32
N SER A 695 20.16 9.49 -41.43
CA SER A 695 19.00 8.60 -41.51
C SER A 695 17.96 9.01 -40.45
N ILE A 696 16.68 8.81 -40.77
CA ILE A 696 15.59 9.02 -39.81
C ILE A 696 15.05 7.66 -39.38
N ARG A 697 14.93 7.48 -38.07
CA ARG A 697 14.28 6.32 -37.46
C ARG A 697 12.97 6.76 -36.82
N LEU A 698 11.87 6.15 -37.23
CA LEU A 698 10.54 6.33 -36.64
C LEU A 698 10.21 5.12 -35.77
N GLU A 699 10.35 5.31 -34.46
CA GLU A 699 10.27 4.24 -33.47
C GLU A 699 8.84 4.04 -32.95
N PRO A 700 8.31 2.81 -32.94
CA PRO A 700 7.07 2.49 -32.25
C PRO A 700 7.28 2.57 -30.73
N MET A 701 6.23 2.96 -30.01
CA MET A 701 6.15 2.95 -28.56
C MET A 701 5.07 1.96 -28.13
N SER A 702 5.31 0.67 -28.36
CA SER A 702 4.33 -0.40 -28.09
C SER A 702 4.77 -1.37 -26.99
N ASP A 703 3.80 -1.96 -26.29
CA ASP A 703 4.00 -3.14 -25.45
C ASP A 703 4.21 -4.41 -26.26
N ASP A 704 3.76 -4.42 -27.52
CA ASP A 704 3.96 -5.51 -28.47
C ASP A 704 5.32 -5.35 -29.17
N GLN A 705 6.21 -6.32 -28.97
CA GLN A 705 7.57 -6.31 -29.51
C GLN A 705 7.63 -6.67 -31.02
N SER A 706 6.49 -7.04 -31.64
CA SER A 706 6.44 -7.33 -33.08
C SER A 706 6.53 -6.09 -33.97
N TYR A 707 6.31 -4.88 -33.43
CA TYR A 707 6.47 -3.64 -34.17
C TYR A 707 7.95 -3.25 -34.28
N SER A 708 8.45 -3.11 -35.51
CA SER A 708 9.82 -2.67 -35.79
C SER A 708 9.90 -1.19 -36.14
N ASP A 709 11.09 -0.62 -35.99
CA ASP A 709 11.40 0.74 -36.42
C ASP A 709 11.21 0.88 -37.95
N LEU A 710 10.67 2.02 -38.39
CA LEU A 710 10.73 2.42 -39.80
C LEU A 710 12.00 3.26 -39.99
N ILE A 711 12.93 2.77 -40.82
CA ILE A 711 14.20 3.45 -41.11
C ILE A 711 14.11 4.01 -42.51
N LEU A 712 14.23 5.33 -42.62
CA LEU A 712 14.18 6.07 -43.89
C LEU A 712 15.58 6.55 -44.26
N ASN A 713 15.99 6.27 -45.50
CA ASN A 713 17.29 6.64 -46.07
C ASN A 713 17.12 7.68 -47.18
N ASN A 714 18.22 8.39 -47.54
CA ASN A 714 18.31 9.53 -48.47
C ASN A 714 17.09 9.81 -49.38
N ASP A 715 16.72 8.88 -50.26
CA ASP A 715 15.66 9.09 -51.26
C ASP A 715 14.25 9.17 -50.63
N GLU A 716 14.00 8.43 -49.55
CA GLU A 716 12.72 8.42 -48.79
C GLU A 716 12.61 9.59 -47.79
N LEU A 717 13.69 10.34 -47.59
CA LEU A 717 13.69 11.52 -46.72
C LEU A 717 13.11 12.75 -47.41
N GLU A 718 13.29 12.86 -48.73
CA GLU A 718 12.76 13.97 -49.53
C GLU A 718 11.23 13.95 -49.58
N SER A 719 10.63 12.77 -49.48
CA SER A 719 9.18 12.56 -49.49
C SER A 719 8.52 12.64 -48.10
N LEU A 720 9.30 12.75 -47.02
CA LEU A 720 8.82 12.79 -45.63
C LEU A 720 8.54 14.21 -45.14
N VAL A 721 7.27 14.51 -44.86
CA VAL A 721 6.83 15.79 -44.29
C VAL A 721 6.33 15.59 -42.86
N VAL A 722 6.86 16.37 -41.92
CA VAL A 722 6.37 16.38 -40.53
C VAL A 722 5.25 17.40 -40.39
N ILE A 723 4.05 16.93 -40.08
CA ILE A 723 2.83 17.72 -40.03
C ILE A 723 2.66 18.38 -38.66
N GLY A 724 2.90 17.63 -37.59
CA GLY A 724 2.71 18.12 -36.22
C GLY A 724 3.43 17.32 -35.15
N VAL A 725 3.58 17.94 -33.98
CA VAL A 725 4.17 17.34 -32.78
C VAL A 725 3.05 17.02 -31.80
N PHE A 726 3.02 15.78 -31.31
CA PHE A 726 2.04 15.31 -30.34
C PHE A 726 2.15 16.09 -29.01
N ARG A 727 1.00 16.45 -28.42
CA ARG A 727 0.93 17.11 -27.12
C ARG A 727 0.28 16.24 -26.05
N TYR A 728 -0.94 15.78 -26.27
CA TYR A 728 -1.67 14.92 -25.33
C TYR A 728 -2.85 14.23 -26.01
N VAL A 729 -3.35 13.20 -25.35
CA VAL A 729 -4.61 12.51 -25.68
C VAL A 729 -5.76 13.27 -25.05
N ILE A 730 -6.85 13.46 -25.79
CA ILE A 730 -8.09 14.00 -25.24
C ILE A 730 -8.72 12.91 -24.38
N ILE A 731 -8.81 13.16 -23.08
CA ILE A 731 -9.45 12.28 -22.09
C ILE A 731 -10.88 12.79 -21.92
N TRP A 732 -11.87 11.92 -22.19
CA TRP A 732 -13.29 12.27 -22.14
C TRP A 732 -13.98 11.80 -20.87
#